data_AF-F0Y2J4-F1
#
_entry.id   AF-F0Y2J4-F1
#
_cell.length_a   1.000
_cell.length_b   1.000
_cell.length_c   1.000
_cell.angle_alpha   90.00
_cell.angle_beta   90.00
_cell.angle_gamma   90.00
#
_symmetry.space_group_name_H-M   'P 1'
#
loop_
_entity.id
_entity.type
_entity.pdbx_description
1 polymer ?
#
loop_
_entity_poly.entity_id
_entity_poly.type
_entity_poly.pdbx_seq_one_letter_code
_entity_poly.pdbx_strand_id
1 'polypeptide(L)'
;MASLVDNMDGLAVADAVVVAGGVSGTVAGTSAEHMMNPGTLEIEVIQGRDLVIKDRGTFRSNKSDPFCVVAVDGAKVGKTKTVDRNLSPVWNFSTAAKVKRGAQKRLVVNCFDKDKLSSSDPMGTVVIEVLEALRGADVATRVRRWYDVENCEGCDNARGQIEIAFAWKPKTVIALEKGTPFRVEHPEQALFVGLGWTGACGAKVDLDASCVFFDDQGAVVDALYFGNTQCFDGAALHSGDALTGDEAAAEEDADERIELRLAKLPRAVASMLFVVTAYAEKSSFVDMKSAFVGLFDPVEGEMCRYAFDCRGDHTGLVMCRVARSGPAWVLNAIGDVAAGPRDYGTWVPELKAYLSDLVSHVRVGDPNDRVAIMHKGSVVDLSYYQAGPLAEVRMGVAWDITGGRSIDLDASCLLLKAGCSEATTEIVSYQKLSSSDGRVRHSGDDTTGDGGGDDEVITVELDKLAPDVRYVAFVVNSYSGQPFSQVDNVSCHLFLPPSRARPKPQDLAIFNLSSKTYHTTALVMTILERSTRPDGSPTWLMRAVGEGTEAKVAKQCLDEIQLVRGERVAASALIELEFWLKHDAADLAAFHDDLVERSTPGSAKYSDWLSKEEVRAMLAPSREALDAVLDYVVHDLGAADVHVDDFKSVVSVAVPAGAVERALDTKLYAHAHVDYAHVEVIRVGEAYSLPAAVAAHVSLVSELVRFPRLRRSDLVAAAVDAAPNATGAWAKCGAKNSAYTNPYVLAERYGFEFPLTDAADGNSMAVAEFQGQYWDPKDLGAFSTACGLPSAISVSKTVGGNVPLLCEGLGQGCVESLLDIEYAGSIAGAIPLEVYYSGTYSLLAWANKLGDATPAPLVNSVSYGNDEAQQTGSALCSAYMESVNAAFMKVSNAGGKRVVSNTGVSILFAAGDQGVWGREGPGLKYHPDFPAASPYVTAVGGTDFATKSVIGDETTWNDGGSGFSNEFAQPAWQADDVAAYLKSATGLPKARMYNATGRAYPDVAALAGLVNPYLVALSGGKSFAGVGGTSAASPTVAAMIAQVNNNRLKAGKKSMGWLNPFLYKTGEAAFHDVTTGKTSGGFTGGFPAAPGWDAATGFGTVDFKKLNAAALAA
;
A
#
# COMPACT_ATOMS: atom_id res chain seq x y z
N MET A 1 16.39 -35.52 34.25
CA MET A 1 15.43 -36.63 34.03
C MET A 1 14.44 -36.82 35.19
N ALA A 2 14.05 -35.76 35.93
CA ALA A 2 12.95 -35.81 36.91
C ALA A 2 12.32 -34.43 37.21
N SER A 3 12.49 -33.40 36.35
CA SER A 3 11.96 -32.04 36.63
C SER A 3 11.27 -31.39 35.43
N LEU A 4 10.89 -32.18 34.42
CA LEU A 4 10.10 -31.72 33.26
C LEU A 4 8.72 -32.38 33.19
N VAL A 5 8.37 -33.23 34.17
CA VAL A 5 7.09 -33.96 34.22
C VAL A 5 6.10 -33.32 35.21
N ASP A 6 6.55 -32.46 36.14
CA ASP A 6 5.72 -31.95 37.24
C ASP A 6 4.90 -30.69 36.94
N ASN A 7 5.00 -30.09 35.75
CA ASN A 7 4.28 -28.85 35.40
C ASN A 7 3.12 -29.06 34.40
N MET A 8 2.60 -30.29 34.25
CA MET A 8 1.45 -30.59 33.38
C MET A 8 0.14 -30.92 34.11
N ASP A 9 0.11 -30.92 35.45
CA ASP A 9 -1.08 -31.33 36.24
C ASP A 9 -2.07 -30.19 36.56
N GLY A 10 -2.18 -29.19 35.68
CA GLY A 10 -2.89 -27.95 35.99
C GLY A 10 -3.73 -27.33 34.87
N LEU A 11 -4.27 -28.11 33.93
CA LEU A 11 -5.29 -27.61 33.01
C LEU A 11 -6.41 -28.63 32.86
N ALA A 12 -7.62 -28.23 33.24
CA ALA A 12 -8.83 -28.93 32.84
C ALA A 12 -8.97 -28.83 31.32
N VAL A 13 -8.60 -29.91 30.63
CA VAL A 13 -8.83 -30.10 29.20
C VAL A 13 -10.34 -30.24 29.01
N ALA A 14 -10.95 -29.37 28.21
CA ALA A 14 -12.33 -29.53 27.76
C ALA A 14 -12.42 -30.78 26.87
N ASP A 15 -13.46 -31.59 27.10
CA ASP A 15 -13.63 -32.96 26.62
C ASP A 15 -13.23 -33.20 25.15
N ALA A 16 -12.17 -33.97 24.93
CA ALA A 16 -11.90 -34.61 23.65
C ALA A 16 -12.89 -35.79 23.48
N VAL A 17 -13.80 -35.73 22.50
CA VAL A 17 -14.59 -36.91 22.13
C VAL A 17 -13.69 -37.88 21.35
N VAL A 18 -13.18 -38.88 22.06
CA VAL A 18 -12.46 -40.02 21.49
C VAL A 18 -13.21 -41.29 21.91
N VAL A 19 -13.71 -42.08 20.94
CA VAL A 19 -14.49 -43.30 21.22
C VAL A 19 -13.77 -44.53 20.67
N ALA A 20 -13.23 -45.35 21.56
CA ALA A 20 -12.66 -46.67 21.27
C ALA A 20 -13.72 -47.78 21.26
N GLY A 21 -13.56 -48.75 20.36
CA GLY A 21 -14.33 -50.00 20.36
C GLY A 21 -13.62 -51.11 21.15
N GLY A 22 -14.37 -51.92 21.90
CA GLY A 22 -13.77 -53.03 22.62
C GLY A 22 -14.66 -53.95 23.45
N VAL A 23 -15.99 -53.88 23.40
CA VAL A 23 -16.91 -54.96 23.82
C VAL A 23 -18.16 -54.83 22.94
N SER A 24 -18.74 -55.96 22.52
CA SER A 24 -20.05 -55.98 21.88
C SER A 24 -21.08 -55.28 22.77
N GLY A 25 -21.31 -54.01 22.49
CA GLY A 25 -22.24 -53.15 23.21
C GLY A 25 -22.49 -51.93 22.34
N THR A 26 -23.62 -51.92 21.65
CA THR A 26 -24.18 -50.72 21.03
C THR A 26 -24.13 -49.57 22.02
N VAL A 27 -23.35 -48.52 21.72
CA VAL A 27 -23.51 -47.23 22.39
C VAL A 27 -24.88 -46.73 21.98
N ALA A 28 -25.80 -46.67 22.96
CA ALA A 28 -27.15 -46.19 22.76
C ALA A 28 -27.15 -44.67 22.59
N GLY A 29 -26.66 -44.17 21.46
CA GLY A 29 -26.96 -42.85 20.96
C GLY A 29 -28.41 -42.82 20.46
N THR A 30 -29.11 -41.71 20.67
CA THR A 30 -30.51 -41.59 20.21
C THR A 30 -30.56 -41.72 18.68
N SER A 31 -31.66 -42.23 18.14
CA SER A 31 -31.89 -42.36 16.69
C SER A 31 -31.65 -41.04 15.92
N ALA A 32 -31.69 -39.89 16.61
CA ALA A 32 -31.45 -38.56 16.06
C ALA A 32 -29.96 -38.24 15.81
N GLU A 33 -29.02 -38.69 16.66
CA GLU A 33 -27.58 -38.38 16.53
C GLU A 33 -26.94 -39.12 15.34
N HIS A 34 -27.29 -40.39 15.14
CA HIS A 34 -26.85 -41.16 13.96
C HIS A 34 -27.37 -40.60 12.62
N MET A 35 -28.45 -39.81 12.65
CA MET A 35 -29.02 -39.15 11.48
C MET A 35 -28.43 -37.76 11.20
N MET A 36 -27.56 -37.25 12.08
CA MET A 36 -26.78 -36.02 11.84
C MET A 36 -25.48 -36.27 11.08
N ASN A 37 -24.96 -37.50 11.10
CA ASN A 37 -23.75 -37.92 10.38
C ASN A 37 -23.96 -37.91 8.86
N PRO A 38 -22.89 -37.81 8.04
CA PRO A 38 -22.99 -38.03 6.61
C PRO A 38 -23.40 -39.49 6.32
N GLY A 39 -24.14 -39.71 5.24
CA GLY A 39 -24.68 -41.04 4.94
C GLY A 39 -25.35 -41.11 3.57
N THR A 40 -25.95 -42.26 3.29
CA THR A 40 -26.67 -42.49 2.03
C THR A 40 -28.17 -42.65 2.29
N LEU A 41 -28.98 -41.85 1.61
CA LEU A 41 -30.43 -41.97 1.59
C LEU A 41 -30.86 -42.82 0.39
N GLU A 42 -31.37 -44.01 0.63
CA GLU A 42 -31.95 -44.85 -0.41
C GLU A 42 -33.43 -44.52 -0.58
N ILE A 43 -33.90 -44.36 -1.83
CA ILE A 43 -35.23 -43.86 -2.15
C ILE A 43 -35.90 -44.75 -3.20
N GLU A 44 -37.20 -44.97 -3.07
CA GLU A 44 -38.02 -45.69 -4.02
C GLU A 44 -39.36 -44.97 -4.24
N VAL A 45 -39.67 -44.64 -5.49
CA VAL A 45 -40.98 -44.11 -5.91
C VAL A 45 -41.76 -45.27 -6.53
N ILE A 46 -42.74 -45.76 -5.79
CA ILE A 46 -43.37 -47.06 -6.06
C ILE A 46 -44.54 -46.89 -7.00
N GLN A 47 -45.58 -46.15 -6.61
CA GLN A 47 -46.82 -46.00 -7.37
C GLN A 47 -47.58 -44.73 -6.98
N GLY A 48 -48.47 -44.26 -7.85
CA GLY A 48 -49.42 -43.17 -7.61
C GLY A 48 -50.86 -43.66 -7.61
N ARG A 49 -51.78 -42.87 -7.05
CA ARG A 49 -53.23 -43.07 -7.18
C ARG A 49 -54.00 -41.76 -7.21
N ASP A 50 -55.11 -41.76 -7.92
CA ASP A 50 -56.07 -40.65 -8.01
C ASP A 50 -55.47 -39.31 -8.48
N LEU A 51 -54.43 -39.37 -9.33
CA LEU A 51 -53.72 -38.19 -9.81
C LEU A 51 -54.62 -37.24 -10.64
N VAL A 52 -54.20 -35.97 -10.73
CA VAL A 52 -54.93 -34.95 -11.48
C VAL A 52 -54.98 -35.25 -12.98
N ILE A 53 -56.12 -35.00 -13.63
CA ILE A 53 -56.26 -35.08 -15.09
C ILE A 53 -55.79 -33.75 -15.68
N LYS A 54 -54.79 -33.76 -16.57
CA LYS A 54 -54.35 -32.56 -17.31
C LYS A 54 -54.84 -32.59 -18.76
N ASP A 55 -54.79 -33.74 -19.42
CA ASP A 55 -55.37 -33.92 -20.75
C ASP A 55 -56.92 -34.02 -20.76
N ARG A 56 -57.62 -32.94 -21.19
CA ARG A 56 -59.10 -32.93 -21.40
C ARG A 56 -59.47 -32.55 -22.85
N GLY A 57 -60.23 -33.39 -23.56
CA GLY A 57 -60.79 -33.01 -24.86
C GLY A 57 -61.82 -33.98 -25.47
N THR A 58 -62.73 -33.46 -26.30
CA THR A 58 -63.90 -34.14 -26.91
C THR A 58 -63.57 -35.34 -27.82
N PHE A 59 -62.30 -35.56 -28.15
CA PHE A 59 -61.79 -36.75 -28.87
C PHE A 59 -60.48 -37.32 -28.25
N ARG A 60 -60.13 -36.97 -27.00
CA ARG A 60 -58.98 -37.53 -26.25
C ARG A 60 -59.41 -38.10 -24.90
N SER A 61 -58.74 -39.15 -24.43
CA SER A 61 -59.10 -39.85 -23.19
C SER A 61 -58.92 -38.98 -21.95
N ASN A 62 -59.84 -39.10 -20.99
CA ASN A 62 -59.88 -38.34 -19.74
C ASN A 62 -58.82 -38.84 -18.71
N LYS A 63 -57.53 -38.93 -19.09
CA LYS A 63 -56.42 -39.49 -18.29
C LYS A 63 -55.07 -38.84 -18.66
N SER A 64 -54.15 -38.78 -17.70
CA SER A 64 -52.77 -38.23 -17.83
C SER A 64 -51.72 -39.34 -18.03
N ASP A 65 -50.54 -38.97 -18.51
CA ASP A 65 -49.32 -39.75 -18.74
C ASP A 65 -48.23 -39.41 -17.67
N PRO A 66 -48.38 -39.81 -16.38
CA PRO A 66 -47.55 -39.30 -15.30
C PRO A 66 -46.12 -39.89 -15.23
N PHE A 67 -45.15 -39.05 -14.88
CA PHE A 67 -43.81 -39.43 -14.41
C PHE A 67 -43.36 -38.53 -13.25
N CYS A 68 -42.40 -39.00 -12.45
CA CYS A 68 -41.87 -38.25 -11.31
C CYS A 68 -40.37 -37.92 -11.46
N VAL A 69 -39.95 -36.77 -10.94
CA VAL A 69 -38.56 -36.37 -10.78
C VAL A 69 -38.24 -36.29 -9.29
N VAL A 70 -37.17 -36.96 -8.87
CA VAL A 70 -36.75 -37.07 -7.48
C VAL A 70 -35.54 -36.17 -7.23
N ALA A 71 -35.59 -35.35 -6.19
CA ALA A 71 -34.51 -34.49 -5.75
C ALA A 71 -34.31 -34.58 -4.23
N VAL A 72 -33.06 -34.44 -3.78
CA VAL A 72 -32.70 -34.36 -2.36
C VAL A 72 -31.94 -33.08 -2.14
N ASP A 73 -32.38 -32.25 -1.19
CA ASP A 73 -31.78 -30.94 -0.87
C ASP A 73 -31.58 -30.04 -2.12
N GLY A 74 -32.53 -30.11 -3.06
CA GLY A 74 -32.52 -29.33 -4.32
C GLY A 74 -31.76 -30.00 -5.48
N ALA A 75 -30.93 -31.01 -5.23
CA ALA A 75 -30.21 -31.72 -6.28
C ALA A 75 -31.03 -32.88 -6.87
N LYS A 76 -31.17 -32.96 -8.19
CA LYS A 76 -31.90 -34.04 -8.87
C LYS A 76 -31.13 -35.36 -8.81
N VAL A 77 -31.74 -36.40 -8.25
CA VAL A 77 -31.13 -37.72 -8.03
C VAL A 77 -31.79 -38.84 -8.84
N GLY A 78 -32.92 -38.57 -9.51
CA GLY A 78 -33.59 -39.59 -10.32
C GLY A 78 -34.81 -39.09 -11.09
N LYS A 79 -35.27 -39.90 -12.05
CA LYS A 79 -36.50 -39.68 -12.82
C LYS A 79 -37.15 -41.01 -13.17
N THR A 80 -38.45 -41.15 -12.92
CA THR A 80 -39.20 -42.37 -13.26
C THR A 80 -39.53 -42.42 -14.75
N LYS A 81 -39.90 -43.61 -15.24
CA LYS A 81 -40.47 -43.75 -16.58
C LYS A 81 -41.90 -43.18 -16.61
N THR A 82 -42.29 -42.66 -17.76
CA THR A 82 -43.68 -42.24 -18.01
C THR A 82 -44.59 -43.44 -18.15
N VAL A 83 -45.78 -43.38 -17.53
CA VAL A 83 -46.82 -44.40 -17.65
C VAL A 83 -48.03 -43.77 -18.35
N ASP A 84 -48.28 -44.18 -19.60
CA ASP A 84 -49.30 -43.53 -20.42
C ASP A 84 -50.74 -43.83 -19.94
N ARG A 85 -51.57 -42.79 -19.88
CA ARG A 85 -53.03 -42.77 -19.66
C ARG A 85 -53.43 -43.54 -18.40
N ASN A 86 -52.75 -43.26 -17.30
CA ASN A 86 -52.98 -43.91 -16.02
C ASN A 86 -52.82 -42.94 -14.85
N LEU A 87 -53.92 -42.63 -14.15
CA LEU A 87 -53.94 -41.79 -12.96
C LEU A 87 -53.53 -42.55 -11.68
N SER A 88 -53.32 -43.86 -11.79
CA SER A 88 -52.76 -44.71 -10.74
C SER A 88 -51.56 -45.51 -11.27
N PRO A 89 -50.47 -44.80 -11.66
CA PRO A 89 -49.30 -45.42 -12.28
C PRO A 89 -48.48 -46.25 -11.28
N VAL A 90 -47.82 -47.29 -11.74
CA VAL A 90 -46.83 -48.05 -10.96
C VAL A 90 -45.46 -47.86 -11.63
N TRP A 91 -44.49 -47.32 -10.89
CA TRP A 91 -43.17 -46.97 -11.40
C TRP A 91 -42.06 -47.89 -10.87
N ASN A 92 -42.10 -48.29 -9.60
CA ASN A 92 -41.05 -49.09 -8.92
C ASN A 92 -39.63 -48.58 -9.24
N PHE A 93 -39.42 -47.27 -9.09
CA PHE A 93 -38.15 -46.62 -9.40
C PHE A 93 -37.32 -46.45 -8.13
N SER A 94 -36.08 -46.97 -8.11
CA SER A 94 -35.16 -46.79 -7.00
C SER A 94 -33.97 -45.91 -7.37
N THR A 95 -33.51 -45.10 -6.42
CA THR A 95 -32.26 -44.32 -6.51
C THR A 95 -31.65 -44.16 -5.11
N ALA A 96 -30.43 -43.64 -5.02
CA ALA A 96 -29.79 -43.31 -3.77
C ALA A 96 -29.06 -41.97 -3.86
N ALA A 97 -29.03 -41.23 -2.76
CA ALA A 97 -28.37 -39.94 -2.64
C ALA A 97 -27.35 -39.97 -1.50
N LYS A 98 -26.10 -39.54 -1.76
CA LYS A 98 -25.15 -39.26 -0.69
C LYS A 98 -25.52 -37.90 -0.08
N VAL A 99 -25.66 -37.84 1.23
CA VAL A 99 -26.11 -36.65 1.96
C VAL A 99 -25.04 -36.26 2.98
N LYS A 100 -24.58 -35.01 2.89
CA LYS A 100 -23.51 -34.45 3.73
C LYS A 100 -23.99 -34.19 5.17
N ARG A 101 -23.04 -34.02 6.10
CA ARG A 101 -23.33 -33.61 7.49
C ARG A 101 -23.99 -32.22 7.49
N GLY A 102 -25.00 -32.00 8.33
CA GLY A 102 -25.69 -30.70 8.44
C GLY A 102 -26.70 -30.34 7.33
N ALA A 103 -26.80 -31.14 6.25
CA ALA A 103 -27.80 -30.93 5.20
C ALA A 103 -29.24 -31.08 5.75
N GLN A 104 -30.20 -30.39 5.12
CA GLN A 104 -31.62 -30.39 5.53
C GLN A 104 -32.27 -31.77 5.41
N LYS A 105 -31.74 -32.64 4.53
CA LYS A 105 -32.25 -33.99 4.25
C LYS A 105 -33.71 -33.96 3.76
N ARG A 106 -34.02 -33.02 2.88
CA ARG A 106 -35.35 -32.80 2.32
C ARG A 106 -35.51 -33.56 1.01
N LEU A 107 -36.42 -34.52 0.95
CA LEU A 107 -36.73 -35.32 -0.24
C LEU A 107 -37.94 -34.71 -0.97
N VAL A 108 -37.76 -34.34 -2.24
CA VAL A 108 -38.81 -33.78 -3.08
C VAL A 108 -39.08 -34.68 -4.28
N VAL A 109 -40.35 -35.02 -4.50
CA VAL A 109 -40.80 -35.80 -5.66
C VAL A 109 -41.83 -34.98 -6.44
N ASN A 110 -41.41 -34.43 -7.58
CA ASN A 110 -42.26 -33.64 -8.47
C ASN A 110 -42.90 -34.53 -9.53
N CYS A 111 -44.22 -34.49 -9.67
CA CYS A 111 -44.99 -35.27 -10.63
C CYS A 111 -45.42 -34.41 -11.83
N PHE A 112 -45.31 -34.95 -13.03
CA PHE A 112 -45.59 -34.25 -14.30
C PHE A 112 -46.36 -35.14 -15.27
N ASP A 113 -47.18 -34.51 -16.12
CA ASP A 113 -47.88 -35.14 -17.24
C ASP A 113 -47.05 -34.98 -18.52
N LYS A 114 -46.78 -36.07 -19.24
CA LYS A 114 -45.91 -36.01 -20.41
C LYS A 114 -46.67 -35.68 -21.70
N ASP A 115 -46.49 -34.45 -22.17
CA ASP A 115 -46.91 -34.06 -23.52
C ASP A 115 -45.90 -34.44 -24.61
N LYS A 116 -46.41 -34.81 -25.79
CA LYS A 116 -45.58 -35.24 -26.94
C LYS A 116 -44.99 -34.09 -27.76
N LEU A 117 -45.49 -32.86 -27.61
CA LEU A 117 -45.16 -31.71 -28.48
C LEU A 117 -44.91 -30.39 -27.72
N SER A 118 -44.89 -30.41 -26.39
CA SER A 118 -44.63 -29.25 -25.50
C SER A 118 -43.91 -29.70 -24.21
N SER A 119 -43.46 -28.74 -23.38
CA SER A 119 -42.96 -29.03 -22.04
C SER A 119 -44.03 -29.71 -21.19
N SER A 120 -43.65 -30.73 -20.42
CA SER A 120 -44.56 -31.52 -19.58
C SER A 120 -45.24 -30.68 -18.50
N ASP A 121 -46.56 -30.83 -18.37
CA ASP A 121 -47.36 -30.07 -17.41
C ASP A 121 -47.14 -30.55 -15.96
N PRO A 122 -46.89 -29.64 -14.99
CA PRO A 122 -46.78 -30.03 -13.59
C PRO A 122 -48.11 -30.53 -13.04
N MET A 123 -48.07 -31.68 -12.38
CA MET A 123 -49.24 -32.33 -11.76
C MET A 123 -49.30 -32.14 -10.24
N GLY A 124 -48.18 -31.78 -9.62
CA GLY A 124 -48.05 -31.53 -8.19
C GLY A 124 -46.74 -32.06 -7.61
N THR A 125 -46.51 -31.80 -6.33
CA THR A 125 -45.26 -32.17 -5.64
C THR A 125 -45.53 -32.90 -4.33
N VAL A 126 -44.58 -33.75 -3.93
CA VAL A 126 -44.52 -34.35 -2.60
C VAL A 126 -43.21 -33.91 -1.96
N VAL A 127 -43.30 -33.27 -0.80
CA VAL A 127 -42.14 -32.86 0.00
C VAL A 127 -42.12 -33.68 1.29
N ILE A 128 -41.00 -34.33 1.56
CA ILE A 128 -40.79 -35.15 2.75
C ILE A 128 -39.57 -34.62 3.50
N GLU A 129 -39.80 -34.13 4.71
CA GLU A 129 -38.72 -33.89 5.68
C GLU A 129 -38.30 -35.24 6.27
N VAL A 130 -37.21 -35.82 5.75
CA VAL A 130 -36.81 -37.21 6.04
C VAL A 130 -36.59 -37.45 7.53
N LEU A 131 -36.03 -36.45 8.22
CA LEU A 131 -35.79 -36.50 9.67
C LEU A 131 -37.10 -36.64 10.46
N GLU A 132 -38.17 -35.95 10.06
CA GLU A 132 -39.46 -36.05 10.73
C GLU A 132 -40.17 -37.36 10.40
N ALA A 133 -40.09 -37.79 9.15
CA ALA A 133 -40.77 -39.00 8.69
C ALA A 133 -40.19 -40.30 9.28
N LEU A 134 -38.92 -40.29 9.70
CA LEU A 134 -38.24 -41.40 10.37
C LEU A 134 -38.31 -41.34 11.90
N ARG A 135 -38.91 -40.30 12.53
CA ARG A 135 -39.05 -40.24 14.00
C ARG A 135 -39.79 -41.48 14.53
N GLY A 136 -39.13 -42.24 15.40
CA GLY A 136 -39.65 -43.45 16.04
C GLY A 136 -39.44 -44.75 15.26
N ALA A 137 -38.80 -44.72 14.07
CA ALA A 137 -38.32 -45.91 13.37
C ALA A 137 -36.81 -46.11 13.63
N ASP A 138 -36.33 -47.36 13.63
CA ASP A 138 -34.90 -47.63 13.75
C ASP A 138 -34.16 -47.07 12.52
N VAL A 139 -32.95 -46.52 12.70
CA VAL A 139 -32.30 -45.60 11.73
C VAL A 139 -32.05 -46.24 10.36
N ALA A 140 -31.90 -47.56 10.31
CA ALA A 140 -31.73 -48.35 9.09
C ALA A 140 -33.04 -48.98 8.54
N THR A 141 -34.19 -48.73 9.18
CA THR A 141 -35.48 -49.30 8.78
C THR A 141 -36.06 -48.53 7.61
N ARG A 142 -36.36 -49.24 6.52
CA ARG A 142 -37.01 -48.66 5.34
C ARG A 142 -38.45 -48.29 5.67
N VAL A 143 -38.77 -47.00 5.63
CA VAL A 143 -40.14 -46.48 5.83
C VAL A 143 -40.82 -46.36 4.48
N ARG A 144 -42.03 -46.91 4.37
CA ARG A 144 -42.87 -46.91 3.16
C ARG A 144 -44.24 -46.35 3.51
N ARG A 145 -44.67 -45.26 2.86
CA ARG A 145 -45.94 -44.58 3.14
C ARG A 145 -46.53 -43.94 1.88
N TRP A 146 -47.83 -43.68 1.91
CA TRP A 146 -48.52 -42.83 0.94
C TRP A 146 -48.43 -41.37 1.37
N TYR A 147 -48.10 -40.49 0.44
CA TYR A 147 -48.01 -39.04 0.65
C TYR A 147 -48.97 -38.33 -0.30
N ASP A 148 -49.66 -37.31 0.20
CA ASP A 148 -50.55 -36.47 -0.60
C ASP A 148 -49.74 -35.62 -1.58
N VAL A 149 -50.25 -35.50 -2.81
CA VAL A 149 -49.66 -34.65 -3.84
C VAL A 149 -50.21 -33.24 -3.69
N GLU A 150 -49.34 -32.30 -3.37
CA GLU A 150 -49.67 -30.90 -3.10
C GLU A 150 -49.47 -30.01 -4.33
N ASN A 151 -50.09 -28.82 -4.30
CA ASN A 151 -49.90 -27.82 -5.34
C ASN A 151 -48.44 -27.37 -5.42
N CYS A 152 -47.97 -27.08 -6.62
CA CYS A 152 -46.62 -26.57 -6.88
C CYS A 152 -46.70 -25.38 -7.85
N GLU A 153 -45.59 -24.66 -8.01
CA GLU A 153 -45.52 -23.54 -8.94
C GLU A 153 -45.90 -23.99 -10.37
N GLY A 154 -46.98 -23.41 -10.90
CA GLY A 154 -47.57 -23.79 -12.20
C GLY A 154 -48.69 -24.83 -12.15
N CYS A 155 -49.14 -25.30 -10.97
CA CYS A 155 -50.27 -26.22 -10.83
C CYS A 155 -51.14 -25.95 -9.58
N ASP A 156 -52.34 -25.40 -9.77
CA ASP A 156 -53.26 -25.01 -8.69
C ASP A 156 -54.37 -26.05 -8.36
N ASN A 157 -54.30 -27.26 -8.93
CA ASN A 157 -55.32 -28.31 -8.77
C ASN A 157 -54.75 -29.72 -8.56
N ALA A 158 -53.58 -29.83 -7.95
CA ALA A 158 -52.96 -31.10 -7.61
C ALA A 158 -53.90 -31.94 -6.74
N ARG A 159 -53.91 -33.25 -7.01
CA ARG A 159 -54.66 -34.24 -6.24
C ARG A 159 -54.04 -35.61 -6.43
N GLY A 160 -54.42 -36.53 -5.55
CA GLY A 160 -53.94 -37.90 -5.55
C GLY A 160 -52.80 -38.09 -4.56
N GLN A 161 -52.25 -39.30 -4.52
CA GLN A 161 -51.21 -39.69 -3.59
C GLN A 161 -50.11 -40.47 -4.30
N ILE A 162 -48.88 -40.39 -3.80
CA ILE A 162 -47.73 -41.18 -4.27
C ILE A 162 -47.18 -42.00 -3.10
N GLU A 163 -47.00 -43.30 -3.31
CA GLU A 163 -46.34 -44.20 -2.38
C GLU A 163 -44.83 -44.13 -2.57
N ILE A 164 -44.13 -43.73 -1.52
CA ILE A 164 -42.67 -43.55 -1.50
C ILE A 164 -42.10 -44.36 -0.34
N ALA A 165 -41.00 -45.07 -0.60
CA ALA A 165 -40.20 -45.72 0.43
C ALA A 165 -38.78 -45.15 0.49
N PHE A 166 -38.22 -45.01 1.68
CA PHE A 166 -36.83 -44.57 1.84
C PHE A 166 -36.19 -45.10 3.13
N ALA A 167 -34.87 -45.19 3.13
CA ALA A 167 -34.06 -45.67 4.26
C ALA A 167 -32.77 -44.87 4.39
N TRP A 168 -32.33 -44.60 5.61
CA TRP A 168 -31.07 -43.90 5.90
C TRP A 168 -29.96 -44.89 6.27
N LYS A 169 -28.75 -44.70 5.70
CA LYS A 169 -27.55 -45.50 6.02
C LYS A 169 -26.40 -44.58 6.44
N PRO A 170 -26.05 -44.46 7.74
CA PRO A 170 -24.97 -43.60 8.21
C PRO A 170 -23.57 -44.17 7.87
N LYS A 171 -22.58 -43.30 7.62
CA LYS A 171 -21.15 -43.66 7.47
C LYS A 171 -20.48 -43.71 8.86
N THR A 172 -19.74 -44.77 9.17
CA THR A 172 -19.02 -44.93 10.46
C THR A 172 -17.66 -44.20 10.39
N VAL A 173 -17.30 -43.43 11.41
CA VAL A 173 -16.01 -42.72 11.54
C VAL A 173 -15.22 -43.37 12.69
N ILE A 174 -13.92 -43.62 12.51
CA ILE A 174 -13.01 -44.21 13.51
C ILE A 174 -12.33 -43.07 14.29
N ALA A 175 -12.28 -43.14 15.63
CA ALA A 175 -11.62 -42.15 16.48
C ALA A 175 -10.33 -42.73 17.10
N LEU A 176 -9.21 -42.00 17.06
CA LEU A 176 -7.91 -42.40 17.63
C LEU A 176 -7.63 -41.70 18.96
N GLU A 177 -7.05 -42.41 19.93
CA GLU A 177 -6.56 -41.85 21.21
C GLU A 177 -5.16 -41.21 21.07
N LYS A 178 -4.94 -40.09 21.78
CA LYS A 178 -3.63 -39.42 21.87
C LYS A 178 -2.57 -40.40 22.40
N GLY A 179 -1.47 -40.52 21.66
CA GLY A 179 -0.37 -41.43 21.98
C GLY A 179 -0.57 -42.88 21.53
N THR A 180 -1.74 -43.27 21.02
CA THR A 180 -1.98 -44.65 20.57
C THR A 180 -1.38 -44.87 19.17
N PRO A 181 -0.43 -45.81 19.02
CA PRO A 181 0.20 -46.08 17.73
C PRO A 181 -0.79 -46.79 16.79
N PHE A 182 -0.99 -46.21 15.62
CA PHE A 182 -1.79 -46.78 14.54
C PHE A 182 -0.89 -47.21 13.39
N ARG A 183 -1.05 -48.44 12.91
CA ARG A 183 -0.27 -48.94 11.77
C ARG A 183 -0.93 -48.49 10.46
N VAL A 184 -0.16 -47.87 9.57
CA VAL A 184 -0.65 -47.53 8.22
C VAL A 184 -0.70 -48.81 7.38
N GLU A 185 -1.91 -49.30 7.08
CA GLU A 185 -2.14 -50.59 6.42
C GLU A 185 -1.97 -50.53 4.89
N HIS A 186 -2.12 -49.34 4.27
CA HIS A 186 -2.02 -49.12 2.82
C HIS A 186 -0.89 -48.14 2.42
N PRO A 187 0.39 -48.42 2.75
CA PRO A 187 1.51 -47.50 2.48
C PRO A 187 1.81 -47.27 0.98
N GLU A 188 1.23 -48.09 0.10
CA GLU A 188 1.25 -47.93 -1.35
C GLU A 188 0.34 -46.80 -1.85
N GLN A 189 -0.63 -46.36 -1.05
CA GLN A 189 -1.52 -45.26 -1.37
C GLN A 189 -1.05 -43.95 -0.74
N ALA A 190 -1.55 -42.84 -1.28
CA ALA A 190 -1.18 -41.52 -0.77
C ALA A 190 -1.98 -41.20 0.50
N LEU A 191 -1.27 -40.82 1.56
CA LEU A 191 -1.85 -40.32 2.79
C LEU A 191 -2.11 -38.82 2.64
N PHE A 192 -3.26 -38.35 3.11
CA PHE A 192 -3.64 -36.94 2.98
C PHE A 192 -3.84 -36.28 4.33
N VAL A 193 -3.22 -35.12 4.54
CA VAL A 193 -3.57 -34.21 5.62
C VAL A 193 -4.37 -33.07 5.02
N GLY A 194 -5.55 -32.79 5.57
CA GLY A 194 -6.37 -31.64 5.20
C GLY A 194 -6.59 -30.72 6.41
N LEU A 195 -6.42 -29.43 6.20
CA LEU A 195 -6.67 -28.36 7.17
C LEU A 195 -7.83 -27.49 6.66
N GLY A 196 -8.79 -27.16 7.52
CA GLY A 196 -9.85 -26.21 7.19
C GLY A 196 -10.28 -25.38 8.39
N TRP A 197 -10.61 -24.10 8.18
CA TRP A 197 -10.92 -23.16 9.28
C TRP A 197 -11.87 -22.03 8.93
N THR A 198 -12.39 -21.35 9.95
CA THR A 198 -13.22 -20.14 9.82
C THR A 198 -12.82 -19.08 10.84
N GLY A 199 -12.72 -17.83 10.42
CA GLY A 199 -12.42 -16.69 11.30
C GLY A 199 -13.61 -16.24 12.15
N ALA A 200 -13.36 -15.71 13.35
CA ALA A 200 -14.39 -15.10 14.19
C ALA A 200 -14.69 -13.66 13.72
N CYS A 201 -15.98 -13.30 13.59
CA CYS A 201 -16.44 -11.90 13.42
C CYS A 201 -15.70 -11.06 12.36
N GLY A 202 -15.39 -11.62 11.19
CA GLY A 202 -14.74 -10.90 10.10
C GLY A 202 -13.22 -10.74 10.23
N ALA A 203 -12.58 -11.36 11.22
CA ALA A 203 -11.13 -11.48 11.29
C ALA A 203 -10.62 -12.42 10.18
N LYS A 204 -9.60 -11.98 9.43
CA LYS A 204 -8.85 -12.84 8.50
C LYS A 204 -7.75 -13.54 9.29
N VAL A 205 -7.84 -14.87 9.40
CA VAL A 205 -6.83 -15.71 10.05
C VAL A 205 -6.23 -16.60 8.98
N ASP A 206 -4.90 -16.63 8.93
CA ASP A 206 -4.10 -17.41 8.00
C ASP A 206 -3.43 -18.56 8.75
N LEU A 207 -3.72 -19.81 8.34
CA LEU A 207 -3.22 -21.02 8.98
C LEU A 207 -2.44 -21.85 7.98
N ASP A 208 -1.19 -22.16 8.33
CA ASP A 208 -0.31 -22.97 7.48
C ASP A 208 -0.22 -24.40 7.99
N ALA A 209 -0.42 -25.38 7.10
CA ALA A 209 0.00 -26.75 7.32
C ALA A 209 1.47 -26.95 6.93
N SER A 210 2.23 -27.73 7.72
CA SER A 210 3.61 -28.09 7.38
C SER A 210 3.94 -29.53 7.79
N CYS A 211 4.83 -30.17 7.04
CA CYS A 211 5.37 -31.49 7.33
C CYS A 211 6.91 -31.45 7.36
N VAL A 212 7.50 -31.75 8.52
CA VAL A 212 8.95 -31.72 8.72
C VAL A 212 9.51 -33.15 8.72
N PHE A 213 10.49 -33.42 7.86
CA PHE A 213 11.10 -34.74 7.72
C PHE A 213 12.42 -34.83 8.50
N PHE A 214 12.59 -35.89 9.28
CA PHE A 214 13.77 -36.13 10.11
C PHE A 214 14.47 -37.45 9.75
N ASP A 215 15.80 -37.45 9.87
CA ASP A 215 16.64 -38.65 9.74
C ASP A 215 16.76 -39.43 11.07
N ASP A 216 17.54 -40.51 11.05
CA ASP A 216 17.77 -41.37 12.22
C ASP A 216 18.68 -40.74 13.30
N GLN A 217 19.20 -39.54 13.06
CA GLN A 217 19.95 -38.72 14.02
C GLN A 217 19.11 -37.56 14.58
N GLY A 218 17.88 -37.39 14.11
CA GLY A 218 17.01 -36.27 14.48
C GLY A 218 17.39 -34.94 13.81
N ALA A 219 18.14 -34.99 12.70
CA ALA A 219 18.38 -33.83 11.85
C ALA A 219 17.25 -33.67 10.82
N VAL A 220 16.93 -32.42 10.47
CA VAL A 220 15.94 -32.10 9.42
C VAL A 220 16.54 -32.46 8.07
N VAL A 221 15.84 -33.32 7.32
CA VAL A 221 16.23 -33.76 5.97
C VAL A 221 15.66 -32.82 4.91
N ASP A 222 14.39 -32.45 5.09
CA ASP A 222 13.63 -31.55 4.23
C ASP A 222 12.36 -31.13 4.99
N ALA A 223 11.59 -30.19 4.46
CA ALA A 223 10.29 -29.82 4.99
C ALA A 223 9.35 -29.34 3.88
N LEU A 224 8.11 -29.81 3.93
CA LEU A 224 7.04 -29.49 3.00
C LEU A 224 6.08 -28.48 3.64
N TYR A 225 5.83 -27.37 2.96
CA TYR A 225 4.96 -26.28 3.40
C TYR A 225 4.56 -25.45 2.16
N PHE A 226 3.73 -24.42 2.31
CA PHE A 226 3.27 -23.65 1.16
C PHE A 226 4.38 -23.02 0.30
N GLY A 227 5.53 -22.67 0.90
CA GLY A 227 6.71 -22.14 0.20
C GLY A 227 7.64 -23.20 -0.39
N ASN A 228 7.47 -24.47 -0.03
CA ASN A 228 8.14 -25.62 -0.63
C ASN A 228 7.12 -26.73 -0.91
N THR A 229 6.44 -26.60 -2.05
CA THR A 229 5.24 -27.40 -2.36
C THR A 229 5.54 -28.82 -2.84
N GLN A 230 6.81 -29.20 -3.00
CA GLN A 230 7.18 -30.54 -3.45
C GLN A 230 8.53 -30.96 -2.87
N CYS A 231 8.56 -32.12 -2.20
CA CYS A 231 9.81 -32.77 -1.75
C CYS A 231 9.99 -34.15 -2.43
N PHE A 232 11.25 -34.58 -2.52
CA PHE A 232 11.66 -35.94 -2.93
C PHE A 232 10.99 -36.43 -4.24
N ASP A 233 11.16 -35.70 -5.33
CA ASP A 233 10.61 -36.03 -6.66
C ASP A 233 9.09 -36.27 -6.67
N GLY A 234 8.34 -35.52 -5.84
CA GLY A 234 6.88 -35.62 -5.78
C GLY A 234 6.37 -36.81 -4.99
N ALA A 235 7.19 -37.35 -4.08
CA ALA A 235 6.73 -38.25 -3.04
C ALA A 235 5.95 -37.50 -1.95
N ALA A 236 6.17 -36.19 -1.79
CA ALA A 236 5.42 -35.32 -0.91
C ALA A 236 4.99 -34.06 -1.66
N LEU A 237 3.73 -33.65 -1.55
CA LEU A 237 3.14 -32.52 -2.29
C LEU A 237 2.25 -31.65 -1.39
N HIS A 238 2.34 -30.33 -1.52
CA HIS A 238 1.50 -29.33 -0.86
C HIS A 238 0.54 -28.68 -1.87
N SER A 239 -0.67 -28.31 -1.44
CA SER A 239 -1.64 -27.63 -2.30
C SER A 239 -1.34 -26.16 -2.58
N GLY A 240 -0.31 -25.57 -1.98
CA GLY A 240 -0.10 -24.12 -1.90
C GLY A 240 -0.72 -23.51 -0.63
N ASP A 241 -0.81 -22.17 -0.63
CA ASP A 241 -1.23 -21.30 0.50
C ASP A 241 -2.71 -20.91 0.37
N ALA A 242 -3.48 -21.02 1.45
CA ALA A 242 -4.85 -20.54 1.56
C ALA A 242 -5.03 -19.46 2.64
N LEU A 243 -4.90 -18.19 2.25
CA LEU A 243 -4.95 -17.01 3.15
C LEU A 243 -6.26 -16.79 3.95
N THR A 244 -7.36 -17.47 3.61
CA THR A 244 -8.65 -17.38 4.30
C THR A 244 -9.44 -18.69 4.17
N GLY A 245 -9.94 -19.25 5.27
CA GLY A 245 -10.77 -20.47 5.23
C GLY A 245 -12.27 -20.24 4.97
N ASP A 246 -12.95 -21.22 4.37
CA ASP A 246 -14.38 -21.20 3.99
C ASP A 246 -15.29 -21.85 5.06
N GLU A 247 -16.43 -21.22 5.38
CA GLU A 247 -17.46 -21.79 6.28
C GLU A 247 -18.05 -23.13 5.78
N ALA A 248 -17.82 -23.50 4.51
CA ALA A 248 -18.38 -24.68 3.86
C ALA A 248 -17.37 -25.83 3.54
N ALA A 249 -16.08 -25.70 3.89
CA ALA A 249 -15.06 -26.69 3.54
C ALA A 249 -15.39 -28.10 4.09
N ALA A 250 -15.56 -29.07 3.19
CA ALA A 250 -15.81 -30.48 3.51
C ALA A 250 -14.50 -31.30 3.42
N GLU A 251 -14.51 -32.56 3.88
CA GLU A 251 -13.36 -33.49 3.85
C GLU A 251 -12.65 -33.64 2.48
N GLU A 252 -13.35 -33.36 1.38
CA GLU A 252 -12.82 -33.44 0.01
C GLU A 252 -12.37 -32.07 -0.55
N ASP A 253 -12.62 -30.97 0.18
CA ASP A 253 -12.38 -29.57 -0.19
C ASP A 253 -11.66 -28.81 0.96
N ALA A 254 -10.64 -29.43 1.58
CA ALA A 254 -9.85 -28.78 2.62
C ALA A 254 -9.17 -27.50 2.09
N ASP A 255 -9.14 -26.43 2.89
CA ASP A 255 -8.54 -25.14 2.53
C ASP A 255 -7.04 -25.33 2.20
N GLU A 256 -6.32 -26.14 2.99
CA GLU A 256 -4.96 -26.58 2.68
C GLU A 256 -4.79 -28.11 2.77
N ARG A 257 -3.88 -28.66 1.96
CA ARG A 257 -3.65 -30.10 1.84
C ARG A 257 -2.20 -30.49 1.65
N ILE A 258 -1.78 -31.54 2.35
CA ILE A 258 -0.52 -32.26 2.16
C ILE A 258 -0.80 -33.69 1.69
N GLU A 259 -0.21 -34.11 0.56
CA GLU A 259 -0.23 -35.48 0.02
C GLU A 259 1.13 -36.15 0.24
N LEU A 260 1.16 -37.34 0.85
CA LEU A 260 2.37 -38.13 1.05
C LEU A 260 2.25 -39.55 0.48
N ARG A 261 3.20 -39.91 -0.39
CA ARG A 261 3.35 -41.26 -0.95
C ARG A 261 4.45 -41.99 -0.20
N LEU A 262 4.08 -42.62 0.91
CA LEU A 262 5.01 -43.23 1.87
C LEU A 262 5.97 -44.26 1.23
N ALA A 263 5.51 -45.02 0.21
CA ALA A 263 6.35 -45.97 -0.52
C ALA A 263 7.46 -45.34 -1.38
N LYS A 264 7.34 -44.04 -1.72
CA LYS A 264 8.32 -43.30 -2.55
C LYS A 264 9.31 -42.48 -1.73
N LEU A 265 9.11 -42.36 -0.41
CA LEU A 265 10.00 -41.59 0.45
C LEU A 265 11.40 -42.24 0.57
N PRO A 266 12.49 -41.45 0.50
CA PRO A 266 13.85 -41.96 0.65
C PRO A 266 14.06 -42.70 1.97
N ARG A 267 15.01 -43.64 1.99
CA ARG A 267 15.41 -44.36 3.22
C ARG A 267 15.99 -43.44 4.30
N ALA A 268 16.51 -42.28 3.93
CA ALA A 268 17.04 -41.28 4.85
C ALA A 268 15.94 -40.69 5.77
N VAL A 269 14.67 -40.71 5.36
CA VAL A 269 13.56 -40.22 6.17
C VAL A 269 13.14 -41.30 7.18
N ALA A 270 13.47 -41.10 8.44
CA ALA A 270 13.13 -42.00 9.54
C ALA A 270 11.77 -41.67 10.18
N SER A 271 11.45 -40.38 10.30
CA SER A 271 10.19 -39.90 10.87
C SER A 271 9.76 -38.56 10.26
N MET A 272 8.48 -38.24 10.38
CA MET A 272 7.91 -36.95 9.98
C MET A 272 6.92 -36.44 11.04
N LEU A 273 6.87 -35.13 11.20
CA LEU A 273 5.96 -34.43 12.11
C LEU A 273 5.09 -33.45 11.32
N PHE A 274 3.79 -33.45 11.60
CA PHE A 274 2.84 -32.51 11.02
C PHE A 274 2.53 -31.41 12.02
N VAL A 275 2.68 -30.16 11.58
CA VAL A 275 2.45 -28.98 12.40
C VAL A 275 1.53 -28.01 11.68
N VAL A 276 0.76 -27.26 12.46
CA VAL A 276 -0.11 -26.18 11.99
C VAL A 276 0.25 -24.90 12.73
N THR A 277 0.45 -23.79 12.02
CA THR A 277 0.83 -22.49 12.61
C THR A 277 -0.10 -21.37 12.17
N ALA A 278 -0.40 -20.43 13.08
CA ALA A 278 -1.11 -19.19 12.75
C ALA A 278 -0.10 -18.10 12.35
N TYR A 279 -0.12 -17.69 11.09
CA TYR A 279 0.92 -16.87 10.47
C TYR A 279 0.89 -15.39 10.88
N ALA A 280 -0.28 -14.73 10.81
CA ALA A 280 -0.37 -13.28 10.94
C ALA A 280 -0.07 -12.73 12.36
N GLU A 281 0.64 -11.60 12.43
CA GLU A 281 1.24 -11.00 13.64
C GLU A 281 0.25 -10.78 14.81
N LYS A 282 -1.03 -10.55 14.49
CA LYS A 282 -2.12 -10.32 15.46
C LYS A 282 -3.10 -11.48 15.59
N SER A 283 -2.91 -12.55 14.84
CA SER A 283 -3.83 -13.68 14.81
C SER A 283 -3.35 -14.80 15.71
N SER A 284 -4.27 -15.48 16.36
CA SER A 284 -4.01 -16.65 17.21
C SER A 284 -5.14 -17.65 17.03
N PHE A 285 -5.02 -18.81 17.65
CA PHE A 285 -6.11 -19.78 17.63
C PHE A 285 -7.38 -19.29 18.37
N VAL A 286 -7.32 -18.19 19.13
CA VAL A 286 -8.49 -17.50 19.72
C VAL A 286 -9.33 -16.76 18.68
N ASP A 287 -8.74 -16.33 17.58
CA ASP A 287 -9.43 -15.55 16.54
C ASP A 287 -10.22 -16.44 15.56
N MET A 288 -10.27 -17.75 15.84
CA MET A 288 -10.93 -18.77 15.04
C MET A 288 -12.31 -19.12 15.63
N LYS A 289 -13.30 -19.22 14.75
CA LYS A 289 -14.64 -19.71 15.09
C LYS A 289 -14.70 -21.24 15.08
N SER A 290 -13.99 -21.87 14.14
CA SER A 290 -13.79 -23.33 14.10
C SER A 290 -12.57 -23.65 13.24
N ALA A 291 -11.84 -24.70 13.58
CA ALA A 291 -10.88 -25.32 12.67
C ALA A 291 -10.98 -26.84 12.75
N PHE A 292 -10.47 -27.54 11.75
CA PHE A 292 -10.21 -28.97 11.81
C PHE A 292 -8.92 -29.31 11.05
N VAL A 293 -8.20 -30.30 11.55
CA VAL A 293 -7.12 -30.95 10.79
C VAL A 293 -7.34 -32.46 10.81
N GLY A 294 -7.37 -33.06 9.62
CA GLY A 294 -7.74 -34.45 9.42
C GLY A 294 -6.68 -35.20 8.62
N LEU A 295 -6.42 -36.45 8.99
CA LEU A 295 -5.63 -37.39 8.22
C LEU A 295 -6.54 -38.41 7.56
N PHE A 296 -6.34 -38.65 6.27
CA PHE A 296 -7.21 -39.46 5.43
C PHE A 296 -6.42 -40.51 4.65
N ASP A 297 -6.92 -41.74 4.72
CA ASP A 297 -6.53 -42.86 3.86
C ASP A 297 -7.61 -43.05 2.77
N PRO A 298 -7.26 -43.14 1.48
CA PRO A 298 -8.24 -43.26 0.40
C PRO A 298 -9.11 -44.52 0.42
N VAL A 299 -8.69 -45.57 1.12
CA VAL A 299 -9.40 -46.85 1.26
C VAL A 299 -10.21 -46.89 2.54
N GLU A 300 -9.57 -46.57 3.67
CA GLU A 300 -10.17 -46.69 5.00
C GLU A 300 -10.96 -45.44 5.42
N GLY A 301 -10.77 -44.32 4.73
CA GLY A 301 -11.41 -43.04 5.00
C GLY A 301 -10.62 -42.18 5.99
N GLU A 302 -11.33 -41.30 6.71
CA GLU A 302 -10.71 -40.45 7.74
C GLU A 302 -10.17 -41.30 8.89
N MET A 303 -8.85 -41.25 9.07
CA MET A 303 -8.12 -42.01 10.08
C MET A 303 -8.05 -41.26 11.41
N CYS A 304 -7.96 -39.93 11.35
CA CYS A 304 -7.82 -39.05 12.51
C CYS A 304 -8.39 -37.68 12.18
N ARG A 305 -9.08 -37.04 13.14
CA ARG A 305 -9.44 -35.62 13.05
C ARG A 305 -9.30 -34.97 14.41
N TYR A 306 -8.74 -33.77 14.39
CA TYR A 306 -8.78 -32.83 15.50
C TYR A 306 -9.74 -31.71 15.13
N ALA A 307 -10.82 -31.56 15.89
CA ALA A 307 -11.68 -30.38 15.83
C ALA A 307 -11.23 -29.40 16.91
N PHE A 308 -11.00 -28.15 16.53
CA PHE A 308 -10.48 -27.13 17.44
C PHE A 308 -11.65 -26.51 18.21
N ASP A 309 -11.67 -26.66 19.53
CA ASP A 309 -12.42 -25.77 20.44
C ASP A 309 -11.44 -25.06 21.42
N CYS A 310 -10.17 -24.96 21.01
CA CYS A 310 -9.04 -24.54 21.83
C CYS A 310 -9.03 -23.02 22.03
N ARG A 311 -9.84 -22.52 22.97
CA ARG A 311 -9.76 -21.13 23.43
C ARG A 311 -8.48 -20.93 24.25
N GLY A 312 -7.41 -20.45 23.62
CA GLY A 312 -6.12 -20.09 24.23
C GLY A 312 -5.22 -19.30 23.26
N ASP A 313 -4.29 -18.49 23.77
CA ASP A 313 -3.42 -17.56 23.02
C ASP A 313 -2.29 -18.25 22.22
N HIS A 314 -2.55 -19.47 21.76
CA HIS A 314 -1.58 -20.31 21.06
C HIS A 314 -1.50 -19.95 19.57
N THR A 315 -0.32 -20.19 18.99
CA THR A 315 -0.02 -19.89 17.58
C THR A 315 0.48 -21.13 16.82
N GLY A 316 0.67 -22.27 17.49
CA GLY A 316 1.09 -23.52 16.85
C GLY A 316 0.45 -24.77 17.44
N LEU A 317 0.23 -25.81 16.61
CA LEU A 317 -0.25 -27.15 16.95
C LEU A 317 0.66 -28.24 16.34
N VAL A 318 1.14 -29.18 17.15
CA VAL A 318 1.77 -30.44 16.68
C VAL A 318 0.69 -31.50 16.57
N MET A 319 0.30 -31.86 15.36
CA MET A 319 -0.83 -32.76 15.11
C MET A 319 -0.46 -34.21 15.40
N CYS A 320 0.47 -34.76 14.62
CA CYS A 320 0.83 -36.17 14.70
C CYS A 320 2.26 -36.40 14.19
N ARG A 321 2.78 -37.57 14.54
CA ARG A 321 4.07 -38.07 14.06
C ARG A 321 3.87 -39.36 13.30
N VAL A 322 4.51 -39.49 12.14
CA VAL A 322 4.55 -40.76 11.39
C VAL A 322 6.00 -41.22 11.31
N ALA A 323 6.29 -42.42 11.80
CA ALA A 323 7.65 -42.96 11.91
C ALA A 323 7.75 -44.36 11.32
N ARG A 324 8.93 -44.69 10.77
CA ARG A 324 9.22 -46.05 10.29
C ARG A 324 9.35 -47.01 11.47
N SER A 325 8.70 -48.16 11.39
CA SER A 325 8.85 -49.29 12.32
C SER A 325 9.01 -50.58 11.53
N GLY A 326 10.26 -51.00 11.29
CA GLY A 326 10.56 -52.11 10.39
C GLY A 326 10.11 -51.83 8.95
N PRO A 327 9.33 -52.72 8.29
CA PRO A 327 8.80 -52.49 6.95
C PRO A 327 7.52 -51.63 6.91
N ALA A 328 6.97 -51.24 8.06
CA ALA A 328 5.70 -50.53 8.17
C ALA A 328 5.91 -49.08 8.63
N TRP A 329 4.87 -48.26 8.42
CA TRP A 329 4.77 -46.92 8.99
C TRP A 329 3.78 -46.93 10.15
N VAL A 330 4.16 -46.27 11.25
CA VAL A 330 3.35 -46.14 12.45
C VAL A 330 3.07 -44.67 12.69
N LEU A 331 1.79 -44.34 12.85
CA LEU A 331 1.31 -43.02 13.19
C LEU A 331 1.02 -42.92 14.68
N ASN A 332 1.46 -41.81 15.29
CA ASN A 332 1.13 -41.43 16.66
C ASN A 332 0.44 -40.07 16.67
N ALA A 333 -0.80 -40.04 17.17
CA ALA A 333 -1.57 -38.84 17.45
C ALA A 333 -0.95 -38.03 18.63
N ILE A 334 -0.66 -36.74 18.45
CA ILE A 334 -0.02 -35.87 19.48
C ILE A 334 -1.02 -34.80 19.96
N GLY A 335 -1.33 -33.79 19.16
CA GLY A 335 -2.25 -32.71 19.53
C GLY A 335 -1.75 -31.81 20.67
N ASP A 336 -0.48 -31.39 20.63
CA ASP A 336 0.10 -30.44 21.60
C ASP A 336 0.16 -29.02 21.01
N VAL A 337 -0.11 -28.00 21.82
CA VAL A 337 -0.13 -26.58 21.39
C VAL A 337 1.04 -25.79 21.98
N ALA A 338 1.46 -24.73 21.28
CA ALA A 338 2.48 -23.80 21.74
C ALA A 338 2.12 -22.35 21.42
N ALA A 339 2.54 -21.43 22.30
CA ALA A 339 2.49 -19.99 22.06
C ALA A 339 3.88 -19.51 21.59
N GLY A 340 3.92 -18.73 20.51
CA GLY A 340 5.15 -18.10 20.00
C GLY A 340 5.56 -18.51 18.58
N PRO A 341 5.65 -19.81 18.24
CA PRO A 341 6.00 -20.23 16.88
C PRO A 341 4.97 -19.76 15.86
N ARG A 342 5.45 -19.21 14.72
CA ARG A 342 4.64 -18.71 13.59
C ARG A 342 4.89 -19.48 12.29
N ASP A 343 5.90 -20.34 12.30
CA ASP A 343 6.37 -21.17 11.19
C ASP A 343 7.02 -22.45 11.75
N TYR A 344 7.15 -23.51 10.94
CA TYR A 344 7.74 -24.77 11.43
C TYR A 344 9.22 -24.62 11.82
N GLY A 345 9.93 -23.69 11.17
CA GLY A 345 11.37 -23.50 11.27
C GLY A 345 11.80 -22.94 12.62
N THR A 346 11.03 -21.99 13.15
CA THR A 346 11.17 -21.49 14.52
C THR A 346 10.82 -22.54 15.58
N TRP A 347 10.09 -23.59 15.22
CA TRP A 347 9.62 -24.64 16.14
C TRP A 347 10.49 -25.92 16.16
N VAL A 348 11.44 -26.06 15.22
CA VAL A 348 12.30 -27.26 15.10
C VAL A 348 12.95 -27.70 16.43
N PRO A 349 13.53 -26.81 17.27
CA PRO A 349 14.19 -27.22 18.51
C PRO A 349 13.26 -27.95 19.49
N GLU A 350 11.99 -27.54 19.57
CA GLU A 350 10.99 -28.12 20.43
C GLU A 350 10.36 -29.37 19.80
N LEU A 351 10.20 -29.40 18.47
CA LEU A 351 9.70 -30.58 17.74
C LEU A 351 10.58 -31.83 17.95
N LYS A 352 11.89 -31.63 18.14
CA LYS A 352 12.83 -32.71 18.45
C LYS A 352 12.49 -33.47 19.74
N ALA A 353 11.73 -32.88 20.67
CA ALA A 353 11.26 -33.58 21.86
C ALA A 353 10.40 -34.82 21.51
N TYR A 354 9.62 -34.74 20.44
CA TYR A 354 8.76 -35.84 19.93
C TYR A 354 9.53 -36.93 19.19
N LEU A 355 10.86 -36.82 19.10
CA LEU A 355 11.74 -37.83 18.52
C LEU A 355 12.54 -38.60 19.59
N SER A 356 12.39 -38.24 20.88
CA SER A 356 13.24 -38.73 21.97
C SER A 356 13.13 -40.24 22.24
N ASP A 357 12.02 -40.87 21.89
CA ASP A 357 11.81 -42.32 21.92
C ASP A 357 12.42 -43.05 20.70
N LEU A 358 12.67 -42.33 19.60
CA LEU A 358 13.25 -42.86 18.36
C LEU A 358 14.77 -42.64 18.30
N VAL A 359 15.25 -41.53 18.86
CA VAL A 359 16.65 -41.09 18.81
C VAL A 359 17.17 -40.86 20.22
N SER A 360 17.98 -41.78 20.73
CA SER A 360 18.45 -41.80 22.12
C SER A 360 19.34 -40.61 22.53
N HIS A 361 19.83 -39.82 21.58
CA HIS A 361 20.78 -38.72 21.77
C HIS A 361 20.31 -37.39 21.15
N VAL A 362 19.02 -37.24 20.88
CA VAL A 362 18.48 -35.99 20.33
C VAL A 362 18.69 -34.82 21.30
N ARG A 363 19.23 -33.70 20.81
CA ARG A 363 19.33 -32.46 21.57
C ARG A 363 18.02 -31.69 21.43
N VAL A 364 17.40 -31.32 22.54
CA VAL A 364 16.13 -30.59 22.58
C VAL A 364 16.39 -29.14 23.01
N GLY A 365 15.78 -28.19 22.32
CA GLY A 365 15.81 -26.78 22.70
C GLY A 365 17.10 -26.02 22.38
N ASP A 366 17.91 -26.46 21.41
CA ASP A 366 19.04 -25.67 20.89
C ASP A 366 18.54 -24.62 19.88
N PRO A 367 18.64 -23.31 20.15
CA PRO A 367 18.18 -22.27 19.22
C PRO A 367 18.88 -22.31 17.85
N ASN A 368 20.07 -22.92 17.77
CA ASN A 368 20.80 -23.06 16.51
C ASN A 368 20.18 -24.11 15.57
N ASP A 369 19.23 -24.91 16.06
CA ASP A 369 18.45 -25.84 15.24
C ASP A 369 17.29 -25.17 14.50
N ARG A 370 17.02 -23.88 14.76
CA ARG A 370 15.94 -23.13 14.08
C ARG A 370 16.29 -22.92 12.62
N VAL A 371 15.29 -23.07 11.76
CA VAL A 371 15.39 -22.78 10.32
C VAL A 371 14.66 -21.46 10.07
N ALA A 372 15.30 -20.52 9.38
CA ALA A 372 14.60 -19.30 8.99
C ALA A 372 13.78 -19.58 7.74
N ILE A 373 12.47 -19.35 7.84
CA ILE A 373 11.54 -19.43 6.73
C ILE A 373 10.98 -18.04 6.58
N MET A 374 11.49 -17.30 5.60
CA MET A 374 11.11 -15.91 5.39
C MET A 374 10.26 -15.79 4.12
N HIS A 375 9.12 -15.13 4.28
CA HIS A 375 8.18 -14.83 3.20
C HIS A 375 8.25 -13.34 2.88
N LYS A 376 7.85 -12.98 1.66
CA LYS A 376 7.71 -11.57 1.30
C LYS A 376 6.74 -10.87 2.26
N GLY A 377 7.19 -9.78 2.87
CA GLY A 377 6.46 -9.01 3.87
C GLY A 377 6.59 -9.51 5.31
N SER A 378 7.20 -10.68 5.56
CA SER A 378 7.32 -11.22 6.91
C SER A 378 8.30 -10.38 7.75
N VAL A 379 7.97 -10.21 9.04
CA VAL A 379 8.83 -9.57 10.03
C VAL A 379 9.19 -10.59 11.10
N VAL A 380 10.48 -10.74 11.41
CA VAL A 380 10.95 -11.65 12.44
C VAL A 380 11.94 -10.96 13.38
N ASP A 381 11.88 -11.28 14.67
CA ASP A 381 12.94 -10.92 15.61
C ASP A 381 14.14 -11.84 15.38
N LEU A 382 15.26 -11.28 14.92
CA LEU A 382 16.44 -12.06 14.57
C LEU A 382 17.09 -12.78 15.77
N SER A 383 16.76 -12.39 17.00
CA SER A 383 17.26 -13.06 18.19
C SER A 383 16.68 -14.45 18.41
N TYR A 384 15.62 -14.84 17.70
CA TYR A 384 15.20 -16.23 17.69
C TYR A 384 16.27 -17.17 17.10
N TYR A 385 17.09 -16.70 16.15
CA TYR A 385 18.03 -17.55 15.40
C TYR A 385 19.43 -17.67 16.02
N GLN A 386 19.66 -17.10 17.21
CA GLN A 386 20.91 -17.30 17.94
C GLN A 386 20.81 -16.96 19.44
N ALA A 387 21.62 -17.63 20.26
CA ALA A 387 21.72 -17.33 21.68
C ALA A 387 22.56 -16.06 21.92
N GLY A 388 21.91 -14.93 22.25
CA GLY A 388 22.56 -13.66 22.61
C GLY A 388 22.28 -12.50 21.63
N PRO A 389 22.85 -11.30 21.85
CA PRO A 389 22.69 -10.16 20.96
C PRO A 389 23.29 -10.44 19.57
N LEU A 390 22.59 -10.01 18.52
CA LEU A 390 23.02 -10.19 17.13
C LEU A 390 24.20 -9.30 16.80
N ALA A 391 25.37 -9.91 16.60
CA ALA A 391 26.61 -9.18 16.38
C ALA A 391 26.85 -8.85 14.90
N GLU A 392 26.60 -9.82 14.00
CA GLU A 392 26.97 -9.69 12.58
C GLU A 392 25.95 -10.38 11.68
N VAL A 393 25.64 -9.76 10.55
CA VAL A 393 24.91 -10.34 9.40
C VAL A 393 25.71 -10.14 8.13
N ARG A 394 25.49 -11.01 7.14
CA ARG A 394 26.05 -10.89 5.80
C ARG A 394 24.97 -11.02 4.73
N MET A 395 25.09 -10.23 3.68
CA MET A 395 24.31 -10.38 2.45
C MET A 395 25.25 -10.89 1.36
N GLY A 396 24.88 -11.96 0.68
CA GLY A 396 25.56 -12.48 -0.50
C GLY A 396 24.69 -12.36 -1.75
N VAL A 397 25.31 -12.09 -2.89
CA VAL A 397 24.70 -12.13 -4.22
C VAL A 397 25.53 -13.06 -5.09
N ALA A 398 24.88 -13.96 -5.83
CA ALA A 398 25.52 -14.90 -6.74
C ALA A 398 24.80 -14.90 -8.10
N TRP A 399 25.53 -14.92 -9.21
CA TRP A 399 24.97 -15.04 -10.57
C TRP A 399 25.98 -15.60 -11.56
N ASP A 400 25.49 -16.14 -12.69
CA ASP A 400 26.36 -16.74 -13.71
C ASP A 400 26.46 -15.88 -14.98
N ILE A 401 27.56 -16.09 -15.73
CA ILE A 401 27.73 -15.56 -17.09
C ILE A 401 26.55 -16.01 -17.98
N THR A 402 25.79 -15.03 -18.46
CA THR A 402 24.56 -15.29 -19.21
C THR A 402 24.80 -15.25 -20.72
N GLY A 403 24.57 -16.38 -21.41
CA GLY A 403 24.69 -16.45 -22.88
C GLY A 403 26.06 -16.02 -23.44
N GLY A 404 27.14 -16.12 -22.65
CA GLY A 404 28.49 -15.68 -23.02
C GLY A 404 28.75 -14.18 -22.87
N ARG A 405 27.90 -13.44 -22.14
CA ARG A 405 28.07 -12.02 -21.82
C ARG A 405 28.15 -11.81 -20.31
N SER A 406 29.05 -10.92 -19.89
CA SER A 406 29.13 -10.40 -18.52
C SER A 406 27.95 -9.48 -18.25
N ILE A 407 27.22 -9.73 -17.16
CA ILE A 407 26.20 -8.81 -16.63
C ILE A 407 26.68 -8.41 -15.23
N ASP A 408 26.68 -7.11 -14.99
CA ASP A 408 27.21 -6.49 -13.78
C ASP A 408 26.07 -6.27 -12.77
N LEU A 409 26.10 -7.01 -11.66
CA LEU A 409 25.14 -6.90 -10.56
C LEU A 409 25.83 -6.35 -9.33
N ASP A 410 25.25 -5.32 -8.74
CA ASP A 410 25.75 -4.68 -7.54
C ASP A 410 24.94 -5.11 -6.31
N ALA A 411 25.64 -5.51 -5.25
CA ALA A 411 25.12 -5.49 -3.89
C ALA A 411 25.25 -4.10 -3.29
N SER A 412 24.28 -3.68 -2.49
CA SER A 412 24.33 -2.39 -1.79
C SER A 412 23.64 -2.46 -0.44
N CYS A 413 24.22 -1.75 0.53
CA CYS A 413 23.68 -1.61 1.88
C CYS A 413 23.48 -0.13 2.21
N LEU A 414 22.24 0.24 2.55
CA LEU A 414 21.87 1.60 2.95
C LEU A 414 21.65 1.65 4.45
N LEU A 415 22.38 2.54 5.13
CA LEU A 415 22.19 2.85 6.54
C LEU A 415 21.29 4.08 6.67
N LEU A 416 20.13 3.93 7.31
CA LEU A 416 19.13 5.00 7.46
C LEU A 416 18.88 5.34 8.92
N LYS A 417 18.66 6.62 9.19
CA LYS A 417 18.20 7.11 10.50
C LYS A 417 16.67 7.15 10.56
N ALA A 418 16.12 7.36 11.75
CA ALA A 418 14.68 7.55 11.93
C ALA A 418 14.17 8.76 11.11
N GLY A 419 13.01 8.63 10.47
CA GLY A 419 12.47 9.65 9.54
C GLY A 419 13.03 9.55 8.10
N CYS A 420 13.84 8.52 7.82
CA CYS A 420 14.38 8.14 6.51
C CYS A 420 14.91 9.30 5.63
N SER A 421 15.51 10.35 6.21
CA SER A 421 16.02 11.48 5.42
C SER A 421 17.34 11.15 4.68
N GLU A 422 17.38 11.46 3.38
CA GLU A 422 18.56 11.29 2.51
C GLU A 422 19.85 11.93 3.06
N ALA A 423 19.71 12.98 3.90
CA ALA A 423 20.83 13.71 4.50
C ALA A 423 21.75 12.83 5.36
N THR A 424 21.33 11.62 5.71
CA THR A 424 22.09 10.72 6.58
C THR A 424 22.27 9.31 6.05
N THR A 425 21.87 9.06 4.80
CA THR A 425 22.02 7.76 4.15
C THR A 425 23.48 7.51 3.82
N GLU A 426 24.14 6.67 4.61
CA GLU A 426 25.42 6.12 4.22
C GLU A 426 25.19 4.87 3.38
N ILE A 427 25.58 4.91 2.11
CA ILE A 427 25.49 3.79 1.18
C ILE A 427 26.86 3.13 1.10
N VAL A 428 26.91 1.83 1.37
CA VAL A 428 28.07 0.97 1.13
C VAL A 428 27.77 0.11 -0.09
N SER A 429 28.60 0.25 -1.11
CA SER A 429 28.50 -0.42 -2.42
C SER A 429 29.89 -0.50 -3.04
N TYR A 430 30.00 -0.99 -4.28
CA TYR A 430 31.27 -0.98 -5.03
C TYR A 430 31.96 0.39 -5.11
N GLN A 431 31.20 1.49 -5.13
CA GLN A 431 31.74 2.86 -5.16
C GLN A 431 32.31 3.32 -3.82
N LYS A 432 31.85 2.72 -2.71
CA LYS A 432 32.27 3.01 -1.35
C LYS A 432 32.29 1.73 -0.53
N LEU A 433 33.42 1.03 -0.54
CA LEU A 433 33.56 -0.32 0.02
C LEU A 433 33.44 -0.40 1.55
N SER A 434 33.37 0.72 2.26
CA SER A 434 33.19 0.71 3.71
C SER A 434 32.45 1.95 4.21
N SER A 435 31.64 1.75 5.26
CA SER A 435 31.04 2.86 6.01
C SER A 435 32.12 3.68 6.72
N SER A 436 31.78 4.91 7.10
CA SER A 436 32.69 5.88 7.68
C SER A 436 33.22 5.43 9.05
N ASP A 437 32.48 4.56 9.73
CA ASP A 437 32.85 3.92 11.00
C ASP A 437 33.47 2.52 10.83
N GLY A 438 33.59 2.02 9.59
CA GLY A 438 34.15 0.72 9.23
C GLY A 438 33.30 -0.50 9.61
N ARG A 439 32.05 -0.29 10.05
CA ARG A 439 31.14 -1.36 10.55
C ARG A 439 30.36 -2.07 9.46
N VAL A 440 30.26 -1.44 8.29
CA VAL A 440 29.75 -2.06 7.07
C VAL A 440 30.90 -2.15 6.07
N ARG A 441 31.06 -3.32 5.46
CA ARG A 441 32.16 -3.63 4.52
C ARG A 441 31.63 -4.39 3.31
N HIS A 442 32.02 -3.94 2.12
CA HIS A 442 31.79 -4.58 0.83
C HIS A 442 33.00 -5.42 0.43
N SER A 443 32.80 -6.58 -0.21
CA SER A 443 33.89 -7.47 -0.64
C SER A 443 34.71 -6.93 -1.81
N GLY A 444 34.09 -6.16 -2.69
CA GLY A 444 34.68 -5.67 -3.95
C GLY A 444 33.59 -5.57 -5.01
N ASP A 445 33.99 -5.24 -6.23
CA ASP A 445 33.13 -5.18 -7.42
C ASP A 445 33.41 -6.44 -8.27
N ASP A 446 32.44 -7.34 -8.43
CA ASP A 446 32.55 -8.46 -9.37
C ASP A 446 31.68 -8.20 -10.61
N THR A 447 32.32 -7.90 -11.73
CA THR A 447 31.62 -7.55 -12.97
C THR A 447 31.13 -8.75 -13.80
N THR A 448 31.39 -9.98 -13.34
CA THR A 448 31.30 -11.20 -14.16
C THR A 448 30.46 -12.33 -13.60
N GLY A 449 30.46 -12.53 -12.28
CA GLY A 449 29.90 -13.73 -11.65
C GLY A 449 30.68 -15.01 -12.00
N ASP A 450 31.97 -14.91 -12.36
CA ASP A 450 32.80 -16.07 -12.72
C ASP A 450 33.46 -16.66 -11.47
N GLY A 451 32.79 -17.62 -10.83
CA GLY A 451 33.27 -18.16 -9.56
C GLY A 451 32.40 -19.25 -8.96
N GLY A 452 32.73 -19.64 -7.73
CA GLY A 452 31.87 -20.49 -6.92
C GLY A 452 31.68 -19.87 -5.54
N GLY A 453 30.43 -19.68 -5.13
CA GLY A 453 30.06 -18.98 -3.89
C GLY A 453 29.27 -17.72 -4.19
N ASP A 454 29.24 -16.79 -3.22
CA ASP A 454 28.70 -15.44 -3.42
C ASP A 454 29.75 -14.57 -4.11
N ASP A 455 29.39 -13.98 -5.24
CA ASP A 455 30.25 -13.10 -6.04
C ASP A 455 30.47 -11.75 -5.35
N GLU A 456 29.41 -11.20 -4.74
CA GLU A 456 29.50 -10.02 -3.87
C GLU A 456 28.95 -10.28 -2.48
N VAL A 457 29.65 -9.77 -1.45
CA VAL A 457 29.28 -9.93 -0.06
C VAL A 457 29.37 -8.61 0.70
N ILE A 458 28.30 -8.24 1.39
CA ILE A 458 28.28 -7.14 2.35
C ILE A 458 28.23 -7.71 3.77
N THR A 459 29.12 -7.23 4.63
CA THR A 459 29.17 -7.59 6.06
C THR A 459 28.76 -6.40 6.92
N VAL A 460 27.87 -6.60 7.89
CA VAL A 460 27.38 -5.57 8.81
C VAL A 460 27.55 -6.00 10.28
N GLU A 461 28.31 -5.22 11.05
CA GLU A 461 28.46 -5.38 12.52
C GLU A 461 27.35 -4.62 13.27
N LEU A 462 26.17 -5.23 13.40
CA LEU A 462 24.93 -4.63 13.90
C LEU A 462 25.01 -4.07 15.34
N ASP A 463 25.80 -4.71 16.20
CA ASP A 463 25.98 -4.31 17.61
C ASP A 463 26.86 -3.06 17.78
N LYS A 464 27.61 -2.70 16.73
CA LYS A 464 28.55 -1.57 16.74
C LYS A 464 28.17 -0.44 15.81
N LEU A 465 27.09 -0.59 15.03
CA LEU A 465 26.52 0.50 14.25
C LEU A 465 26.17 1.69 15.16
N ALA A 466 26.36 2.90 14.64
CA ALA A 466 26.06 4.12 15.37
C ALA A 466 24.63 4.12 15.94
N PRO A 467 24.40 4.67 17.17
CA PRO A 467 23.11 4.61 17.84
C PRO A 467 21.96 5.26 17.09
N ASP A 468 22.26 6.18 16.17
CA ASP A 468 21.31 6.91 15.35
C ASP A 468 20.92 6.16 14.06
N VAL A 469 21.63 5.08 13.69
CA VAL A 469 21.22 4.17 12.61
C VAL A 469 20.03 3.33 13.10
N ARG A 470 18.87 3.57 12.48
CA ARG A 470 17.60 2.90 12.77
C ARG A 470 17.33 1.75 11.82
N TYR A 471 17.62 1.92 10.53
CA TYR A 471 17.36 0.91 9.50
C TYR A 471 18.64 0.55 8.73
N VAL A 472 18.71 -0.72 8.31
CA VAL A 472 19.75 -1.25 7.40
C VAL A 472 19.02 -1.95 6.26
N ALA A 473 19.07 -1.39 5.06
CA ALA A 473 18.40 -1.95 3.88
C ALA A 473 19.42 -2.57 2.92
N PHE A 474 19.09 -3.74 2.38
CA PHE A 474 19.92 -4.47 1.43
C PHE A 474 19.25 -4.47 0.06
N VAL A 475 20.00 -4.06 -0.97
CA VAL A 475 19.52 -3.89 -2.34
C VAL A 475 20.46 -4.62 -3.30
N VAL A 476 19.88 -5.26 -4.32
CA VAL A 476 20.62 -5.77 -5.49
C VAL A 476 20.16 -4.99 -6.70
N ASN A 477 21.06 -4.53 -7.57
CA ASN A 477 20.69 -3.87 -8.82
C ASN A 477 21.60 -4.29 -9.98
N SER A 478 21.07 -4.35 -11.19
CA SER A 478 21.86 -4.49 -12.42
C SER A 478 22.35 -3.11 -12.84
N TYR A 479 23.66 -2.86 -12.70
CA TYR A 479 24.29 -1.61 -13.16
C TYR A 479 24.10 -1.42 -14.67
N SER A 480 24.22 -2.54 -15.40
CA SER A 480 24.12 -2.59 -16.85
C SER A 480 22.67 -2.50 -17.37
N GLY A 481 21.68 -2.51 -16.47
CA GLY A 481 20.26 -2.24 -16.75
C GLY A 481 19.49 -3.40 -17.37
N GLN A 482 19.98 -4.64 -17.22
CA GLN A 482 19.25 -5.82 -17.65
C GLN A 482 18.27 -6.27 -16.56
N PRO A 483 17.04 -6.70 -16.92
CA PRO A 483 16.14 -7.36 -15.99
C PRO A 483 16.74 -8.66 -15.41
N PHE A 484 16.46 -8.98 -14.15
CA PHE A 484 16.96 -10.23 -13.53
C PHE A 484 16.49 -11.50 -14.27
N SER A 485 15.30 -11.47 -14.87
CA SER A 485 14.81 -12.54 -15.76
C SER A 485 15.71 -12.83 -16.98
N GLN A 486 16.68 -11.97 -17.28
CA GLN A 486 17.68 -12.16 -18.34
C GLN A 486 19.07 -12.52 -17.80
N VAL A 487 19.19 -12.80 -16.49
CA VAL A 487 20.44 -13.20 -15.84
C VAL A 487 20.31 -14.65 -15.38
N ASP A 488 21.27 -15.49 -15.77
CA ASP A 488 21.30 -16.91 -15.43
C ASP A 488 21.68 -17.10 -13.95
N ASN A 489 20.95 -17.98 -13.26
CA ASN A 489 21.20 -18.42 -11.88
C ASN A 489 21.39 -17.32 -10.82
N VAL A 490 20.83 -16.12 -11.06
CA VAL A 490 20.91 -15.04 -10.09
C VAL A 490 20.14 -15.35 -8.80
N SER A 491 20.82 -15.21 -7.67
CA SER A 491 20.24 -15.36 -6.34
C SER A 491 20.90 -14.41 -5.34
N CYS A 492 20.17 -14.07 -4.28
CA CYS A 492 20.75 -13.34 -3.16
C CYS A 492 20.20 -13.86 -1.85
N HIS A 493 21.01 -13.77 -0.80
CA HIS A 493 20.64 -14.24 0.53
C HIS A 493 21.24 -13.40 1.64
N LEU A 494 20.57 -13.40 2.79
CA LEU A 494 21.01 -12.76 4.02
C LEU A 494 21.24 -13.90 5.00
N PHE A 495 22.42 -13.98 5.58
CA PHE A 495 22.81 -15.10 6.42
C PHE A 495 23.62 -14.66 7.63
N LEU A 496 23.57 -15.49 8.67
CA LEU A 496 24.44 -15.37 9.81
C LEU A 496 25.74 -16.12 9.54
N PRO A 497 26.91 -15.49 9.76
CA PRO A 497 28.19 -16.15 9.57
C PRO A 497 28.40 -17.29 10.58
N PRO A 498 29.33 -18.22 10.29
CA PRO A 498 29.72 -19.26 11.23
C PRO A 498 30.18 -18.67 12.58
N SER A 499 29.78 -19.32 13.68
CA SER A 499 30.20 -19.00 15.04
C SER A 499 30.74 -20.25 15.75
N ARG A 500 31.30 -20.10 16.96
CA ARG A 500 31.72 -21.26 17.77
C ARG A 500 30.55 -22.19 18.13
N ALA A 501 29.34 -21.65 18.27
CA ALA A 501 28.13 -22.42 18.54
C ALA A 501 27.51 -22.99 17.25
N ARG A 502 27.72 -22.31 16.12
CA ARG A 502 27.13 -22.64 14.81
C ARG A 502 28.23 -22.73 13.74
N PRO A 503 28.83 -23.91 13.49
CA PRO A 503 30.00 -24.05 12.61
C PRO A 503 29.71 -23.88 11.12
N LYS A 504 28.43 -23.78 10.70
CA LYS A 504 28.01 -23.49 9.32
C LYS A 504 27.31 -22.12 9.26
N PRO A 505 27.32 -21.43 8.10
CA PRO A 505 26.42 -20.30 7.88
C PRO A 505 24.96 -20.73 8.04
N GLN A 506 24.09 -19.79 8.41
CA GLN A 506 22.65 -20.02 8.50
C GLN A 506 21.94 -18.91 7.75
N ASP A 507 21.26 -19.30 6.68
CA ASP A 507 20.47 -18.38 5.88
C ASP A 507 19.25 -17.92 6.67
N LEU A 508 19.01 -16.61 6.60
CA LEU A 508 17.87 -15.92 7.18
C LEU A 508 16.82 -15.66 6.12
N ALA A 509 17.22 -15.20 4.92
CA ALA A 509 16.33 -15.08 3.76
C ALA A 509 17.10 -15.40 2.49
N ILE A 510 16.45 -16.08 1.54
CA ILE A 510 17.00 -16.43 0.22
C ILE A 510 15.99 -16.01 -0.84
N PHE A 511 16.45 -15.29 -1.86
CA PHE A 511 15.67 -14.91 -3.03
C PHE A 511 16.35 -15.47 -4.29
N ASN A 512 15.62 -16.32 -5.00
CA ASN A 512 16.02 -16.75 -6.34
C ASN A 512 15.41 -15.78 -7.37
N LEU A 513 16.28 -15.03 -8.06
CA LEU A 513 15.89 -13.95 -8.97
C LEU A 513 15.85 -14.40 -10.43
N SER A 514 16.28 -15.64 -10.72
CA SER A 514 16.33 -16.18 -12.08
C SER A 514 14.95 -16.64 -12.60
N SER A 515 13.88 -16.40 -11.84
CA SER A 515 12.53 -16.76 -12.24
C SER A 515 12.00 -15.80 -13.31
N LYS A 516 11.09 -16.30 -14.16
CA LYS A 516 10.36 -15.47 -15.14
C LYS A 516 9.47 -14.40 -14.50
N THR A 517 9.40 -14.29 -13.18
CA THR A 517 8.56 -13.34 -12.45
C THR A 517 9.28 -12.03 -12.10
N TYR A 518 10.62 -11.98 -12.16
CA TYR A 518 11.37 -10.74 -11.91
C TYR A 518 11.80 -10.06 -13.23
N HIS A 519 10.93 -9.20 -13.74
CA HIS A 519 11.19 -8.39 -14.95
C HIS A 519 11.85 -7.03 -14.65
N THR A 520 12.34 -6.84 -13.43
CA THR A 520 12.90 -5.59 -12.92
C THR A 520 14.42 -5.60 -12.91
N THR A 521 15.05 -4.42 -12.89
CA THR A 521 16.52 -4.27 -12.86
C THR A 521 17.11 -4.21 -11.45
N ALA A 522 16.29 -4.00 -10.43
CA ALA A 522 16.72 -3.95 -9.03
C ALA A 522 15.71 -4.62 -8.10
N LEU A 523 16.18 -4.99 -6.90
CA LEU A 523 15.43 -5.66 -5.84
C LEU A 523 15.80 -5.04 -4.49
N VAL A 524 14.80 -4.53 -3.77
CA VAL A 524 14.92 -4.29 -2.32
C VAL A 524 14.71 -5.63 -1.63
N MET A 525 15.79 -6.18 -1.09
CA MET A 525 15.83 -7.56 -0.59
C MET A 525 15.25 -7.65 0.83
N THR A 526 15.89 -6.98 1.78
CA THR A 526 15.52 -7.04 3.21
C THR A 526 15.79 -5.69 3.88
N ILE A 527 15.01 -5.38 4.92
CA ILE A 527 15.21 -4.22 5.78
C ILE A 527 15.34 -4.71 7.22
N LEU A 528 16.45 -4.37 7.87
CA LEU A 528 16.63 -4.57 9.31
C LEU A 528 16.26 -3.29 10.05
N GLU A 529 15.48 -3.42 11.11
CA GLU A 529 15.06 -2.32 11.96
C GLU A 529 15.55 -2.56 13.39
N ARG A 530 16.25 -1.56 13.94
CA ARG A 530 16.66 -1.59 15.34
C ARG A 530 15.42 -1.45 16.21
N SER A 531 15.19 -2.34 17.16
CA SER A 531 14.01 -2.31 18.04
C SER A 531 14.38 -2.62 19.50
N THR A 532 13.38 -2.58 20.38
CA THR A 532 13.51 -2.90 21.81
C THR A 532 12.47 -3.95 22.17
N ARG A 533 12.90 -5.01 22.86
CA ARG A 533 12.01 -6.06 23.37
C ARG A 533 11.09 -5.54 24.47
N PRO A 534 10.00 -6.26 24.79
CA PRO A 534 9.13 -5.92 25.93
C PRO A 534 9.86 -5.80 27.28
N ASP A 535 10.98 -6.52 27.44
CA ASP A 535 11.82 -6.48 28.63
C ASP A 535 12.83 -5.30 28.65
N GLY A 536 12.83 -4.45 27.62
CA GLY A 536 13.71 -3.30 27.48
C GLY A 536 15.07 -3.59 26.85
N SER A 537 15.37 -4.84 26.47
CA SER A 537 16.63 -5.18 25.81
C SER A 537 16.63 -4.83 24.30
N PRO A 538 17.77 -4.40 23.71
CA PRO A 538 17.84 -4.06 22.29
C PRO A 538 17.76 -5.32 21.42
N THR A 539 17.09 -5.21 20.28
CA THR A 539 16.99 -6.28 19.27
C THR A 539 17.01 -5.68 17.85
N TRP A 540 17.08 -6.56 16.85
CA TRP A 540 16.91 -6.21 15.44
C TRP A 540 15.76 -7.04 14.87
N LEU A 541 14.77 -6.35 14.31
CA LEU A 541 13.71 -6.95 13.52
C LEU A 541 14.18 -7.02 12.07
N MET A 542 13.98 -8.14 11.42
CA MET A 542 14.24 -8.30 9.99
C MET A 542 12.92 -8.39 9.26
N ARG A 543 12.80 -7.60 8.19
CA ARG A 543 11.70 -7.65 7.24
C ARG A 543 12.20 -8.15 5.89
N ALA A 544 11.63 -9.23 5.38
CA ALA A 544 11.91 -9.70 4.03
C ALA A 544 11.04 -8.92 3.03
N VAL A 545 11.66 -8.11 2.16
CA VAL A 545 10.94 -7.18 1.27
C VAL A 545 10.72 -7.79 -0.10
N GLY A 546 11.76 -8.28 -0.77
CA GLY A 546 11.67 -8.93 -2.08
C GLY A 546 10.89 -8.13 -3.14
N GLU A 547 11.02 -6.79 -3.15
CA GLU A 547 10.29 -5.91 -4.08
C GLU A 547 11.19 -5.49 -5.24
N GLY A 548 10.73 -5.71 -6.47
CA GLY A 548 11.46 -5.35 -7.68
C GLY A 548 11.21 -3.90 -8.10
N THR A 549 12.23 -3.21 -8.63
CA THR A 549 12.15 -1.84 -9.16
C THR A 549 13.04 -1.66 -10.38
N GLU A 550 12.84 -0.59 -11.15
CA GLU A 550 13.63 -0.23 -12.35
C GLU A 550 14.90 0.59 -12.02
N ALA A 551 15.30 0.61 -10.74
CA ALA A 551 16.48 1.31 -10.28
C ALA A 551 17.76 0.73 -10.90
N LYS A 552 18.71 1.63 -11.20
CA LYS A 552 20.07 1.32 -11.65
C LYS A 552 21.13 1.52 -10.57
N VAL A 553 20.76 2.22 -9.50
CA VAL A 553 21.61 2.43 -8.32
C VAL A 553 20.75 2.29 -7.09
N ALA A 554 21.30 1.72 -6.02
CA ALA A 554 20.56 1.43 -4.78
C ALA A 554 19.87 2.64 -4.16
N LYS A 555 20.40 3.85 -4.39
CA LYS A 555 19.79 5.10 -3.94
C LYS A 555 18.39 5.36 -4.54
N GLN A 556 18.16 4.91 -5.77
CA GLN A 556 16.87 5.09 -6.43
C GLN A 556 15.77 4.26 -5.77
N CYS A 557 16.13 3.22 -5.02
CA CYS A 557 15.19 2.36 -4.29
C CYS A 557 14.71 2.93 -2.94
N LEU A 558 15.09 4.18 -2.60
CA LEU A 558 14.75 4.77 -1.30
C LEU A 558 13.24 4.87 -1.07
N ASP A 559 12.46 5.09 -2.14
CA ASP A 559 11.00 5.22 -2.04
C ASP A 559 10.37 3.87 -1.69
N GLU A 560 10.82 2.79 -2.31
CA GLU A 560 10.39 1.42 -2.05
C GLU A 560 10.86 0.92 -0.67
N ILE A 561 11.99 1.43 -0.18
CA ILE A 561 12.46 1.18 1.19
C ILE A 561 11.56 1.91 2.21
N GLN A 562 11.09 3.11 1.88
CA GLN A 562 10.26 3.94 2.73
C GLN A 562 8.77 3.55 2.71
N LEU A 563 8.24 3.14 1.56
CA LEU A 563 6.83 2.78 1.35
C LEU A 563 6.75 1.28 1.08
N VAL A 564 6.58 0.53 2.17
CA VAL A 564 6.55 -0.93 2.13
C VAL A 564 5.21 -1.39 1.57
N ARG A 565 5.27 -2.21 0.54
CA ARG A 565 4.12 -2.92 -0.01
C ARG A 565 3.47 -3.77 1.07
N GLY A 566 2.26 -3.40 1.43
CA GLY A 566 1.37 -4.16 2.29
C GLY A 566 0.49 -5.12 1.48
N GLU A 567 -0.70 -5.38 2.00
CA GLU A 567 -1.63 -6.34 1.39
C GLU A 567 -2.14 -5.89 0.02
N ARG A 568 -2.50 -6.88 -0.81
CA ARG A 568 -3.28 -6.63 -2.03
C ARG A 568 -4.60 -5.99 -1.64
N VAL A 569 -4.96 -4.92 -2.34
CA VAL A 569 -6.21 -4.19 -2.06
C VAL A 569 -7.41 -5.12 -2.31
N ALA A 570 -8.35 -5.14 -1.36
CA ALA A 570 -9.55 -5.96 -1.48
C ALA A 570 -10.30 -5.61 -2.77
N ALA A 571 -10.74 -6.62 -3.53
CA ALA A 571 -11.37 -6.43 -4.84
C ALA A 571 -12.61 -5.52 -4.81
N SER A 572 -13.27 -5.40 -3.66
CA SER A 572 -14.44 -4.54 -3.42
C SER A 572 -14.10 -3.12 -2.97
N ALA A 573 -12.85 -2.82 -2.61
CA ALA A 573 -12.45 -1.49 -2.18
C ALA A 573 -12.58 -0.49 -3.34
N LEU A 574 -13.14 0.68 -3.09
CA LEU A 574 -13.29 1.71 -4.12
C LEU A 574 -11.96 2.42 -4.34
N ILE A 575 -11.56 2.51 -5.60
CA ILE A 575 -10.37 3.20 -6.07
C ILE A 575 -10.80 4.40 -6.89
N GLU A 576 -10.29 5.57 -6.52
CA GLU A 576 -10.43 6.78 -7.33
C GLU A 576 -9.38 6.75 -8.45
N LEU A 577 -9.86 6.76 -9.70
CA LEU A 577 -9.03 6.82 -10.90
C LEU A 577 -9.29 8.10 -11.67
N GLU A 578 -8.22 8.73 -12.13
CA GLU A 578 -8.27 9.93 -12.96
C GLU A 578 -7.54 9.67 -14.29
N PHE A 579 -8.28 9.77 -15.39
CA PHE A 579 -7.75 9.65 -16.73
C PHE A 579 -7.44 11.04 -17.26
N TRP A 580 -6.14 11.32 -17.40
CA TRP A 580 -5.63 12.61 -17.85
C TRP A 580 -5.48 12.59 -19.36
N LEU A 581 -6.25 13.41 -20.05
CA LEU A 581 -6.27 13.42 -21.51
C LEU A 581 -5.08 14.19 -22.07
N LYS A 582 -4.55 13.73 -23.20
CA LYS A 582 -3.50 14.42 -23.96
C LYS A 582 -4.06 15.69 -24.57
N HIS A 583 -3.30 16.76 -24.43
CA HIS A 583 -3.52 18.00 -25.17
C HIS A 583 -2.73 17.98 -26.48
N ASP A 584 -3.25 18.62 -27.51
CA ASP A 584 -2.49 18.85 -28.74
C ASP A 584 -1.33 19.82 -28.46
N ALA A 585 -0.13 19.51 -28.98
CA ALA A 585 1.06 20.30 -28.70
C ALA A 585 1.01 21.71 -29.30
N ALA A 586 0.35 21.88 -30.46
CA ALA A 586 0.17 23.19 -31.07
C ALA A 586 -0.83 24.05 -30.30
N ASP A 587 -1.92 23.44 -29.81
CA ASP A 587 -2.90 24.12 -28.97
C ASP A 587 -2.29 24.55 -27.62
N LEU A 588 -1.47 23.70 -27.00
CA LEU A 588 -0.71 24.06 -25.80
C LEU A 588 0.24 25.24 -26.04
N ALA A 589 0.97 25.26 -27.15
CA ALA A 589 1.86 26.34 -27.51
C ALA A 589 1.10 27.66 -27.77
N ALA A 590 -0.02 27.60 -28.50
CA ALA A 590 -0.86 28.78 -28.73
C ALA A 590 -1.48 29.30 -27.41
N PHE A 591 -1.87 28.40 -26.51
CA PHE A 591 -2.38 28.77 -25.18
C PHE A 591 -1.28 29.38 -24.29
N HIS A 592 -0.04 28.89 -24.38
CA HIS A 592 1.11 29.53 -23.74
C HIS A 592 1.31 30.97 -24.21
N ASP A 593 1.32 31.18 -25.52
CA ASP A 593 1.53 32.52 -26.10
C ASP A 593 0.43 33.50 -25.67
N ASP A 594 -0.84 33.06 -25.67
CA ASP A 594 -1.97 33.87 -25.20
C ASP A 594 -1.87 34.19 -23.69
N LEU A 595 -1.43 33.22 -22.87
CA LEU A 595 -1.19 33.44 -21.44
C LEU A 595 -0.03 34.44 -21.21
N VAL A 596 1.06 34.36 -21.98
CA VAL A 596 2.15 35.34 -21.93
C VAL A 596 1.65 36.74 -22.29
N GLU A 597 0.83 36.89 -23.33
CA GLU A 597 0.24 38.17 -23.71
C GLU A 597 -0.65 38.74 -22.58
N ARG A 598 -1.41 37.90 -21.87
CA ARG A 598 -2.28 38.34 -20.76
C ARG A 598 -1.51 38.65 -19.48
N SER A 599 -0.33 38.08 -19.31
CA SER A 599 0.53 38.30 -18.14
C SER A 599 1.58 39.40 -18.32
N THR A 600 1.82 39.90 -19.54
CA THR A 600 2.89 40.87 -19.82
C THR A 600 2.37 42.32 -19.82
N PRO A 601 2.85 43.20 -18.93
CA PRO A 601 2.52 44.63 -18.95
C PRO A 601 2.80 45.29 -20.30
N GLY A 602 1.86 46.15 -20.72
CA GLY A 602 1.93 46.84 -22.01
C GLY A 602 1.37 46.03 -23.19
N SER A 603 1.07 44.75 -23.00
CA SER A 603 0.25 43.99 -23.95
C SER A 603 -1.19 44.50 -23.96
N ALA A 604 -1.84 44.45 -25.14
CA ALA A 604 -3.25 44.81 -25.28
C ALA A 604 -4.19 43.89 -24.50
N LYS A 605 -3.76 42.66 -24.19
CA LYS A 605 -4.52 41.68 -23.42
C LYS A 605 -4.13 41.63 -21.93
N TYR A 606 -3.24 42.51 -21.47
CA TYR A 606 -2.73 42.43 -20.11
C TYR A 606 -3.87 42.46 -19.07
N SER A 607 -3.85 41.50 -18.15
CA SER A 607 -4.88 41.24 -17.14
C SER A 607 -6.28 40.95 -17.68
N ASP A 608 -6.46 40.80 -18.99
CA ASP A 608 -7.73 40.37 -19.56
C ASP A 608 -7.79 38.85 -19.49
N TRP A 609 -8.10 38.28 -18.34
CA TRP A 609 -8.10 36.82 -18.18
C TRP A 609 -9.21 36.16 -19.01
N LEU A 610 -9.11 34.85 -19.23
CA LEU A 610 -10.13 34.08 -19.92
C LEU A 610 -11.21 33.58 -18.94
N SER A 611 -12.40 33.30 -19.47
CA SER A 611 -13.37 32.43 -18.81
C SER A 611 -12.97 30.95 -18.94
N LYS A 612 -13.53 30.07 -18.10
CA LYS A 612 -13.31 28.62 -18.24
C LYS A 612 -13.80 28.10 -19.59
N GLU A 613 -14.89 28.66 -20.12
CA GLU A 613 -15.43 28.32 -21.43
C GLU A 613 -14.48 28.68 -22.58
N GLU A 614 -13.79 29.83 -22.49
CA GLU A 614 -12.77 30.24 -23.47
C GLU A 614 -11.49 29.40 -23.37
N VAL A 615 -11.03 29.06 -22.16
CA VAL A 615 -9.92 28.10 -21.98
C VAL A 615 -10.27 26.75 -22.60
N ARG A 616 -11.48 26.24 -22.34
CA ARG A 616 -11.97 25.00 -22.94
C ARG A 616 -11.99 25.10 -24.48
N ALA A 617 -12.40 26.22 -25.04
CA ALA A 617 -12.42 26.41 -26.49
C ALA A 617 -11.02 26.40 -27.12
N MET A 618 -9.97 26.74 -26.36
CA MET A 618 -8.59 26.76 -26.84
C MET A 618 -7.84 25.45 -26.58
N LEU A 619 -8.12 24.75 -25.48
CA LEU A 619 -7.24 23.69 -24.99
C LEU A 619 -7.96 22.36 -24.67
N ALA A 620 -9.29 22.27 -24.85
CA ALA A 620 -9.97 21.00 -24.60
C ALA A 620 -9.41 19.88 -25.49
N PRO A 621 -9.19 18.68 -24.94
CA PRO A 621 -8.90 17.51 -25.74
C PRO A 621 -9.95 17.28 -26.83
N SER A 622 -9.56 16.52 -27.86
CA SER A 622 -10.48 16.19 -28.95
C SER A 622 -11.71 15.46 -28.42
N ARG A 623 -12.85 15.66 -29.08
CA ARG A 623 -14.08 14.92 -28.74
C ARG A 623 -13.89 13.41 -28.83
N GLU A 624 -13.11 12.96 -29.82
CA GLU A 624 -12.72 11.56 -29.98
C GLU A 624 -11.97 11.02 -28.75
N ALA A 625 -11.02 11.79 -28.21
CA ALA A 625 -10.30 11.41 -27.00
C ALA A 625 -11.23 11.29 -25.79
N LEU A 626 -12.13 12.27 -25.61
CA LEU A 626 -13.10 12.25 -24.51
C LEU A 626 -14.09 11.09 -24.65
N ASP A 627 -14.66 10.87 -25.83
CA ASP A 627 -15.61 9.79 -26.09
C ASP A 627 -14.92 8.42 -25.87
N ALA A 628 -13.68 8.24 -26.34
CA ALA A 628 -12.92 7.00 -26.14
C ALA A 628 -12.65 6.67 -24.66
N VAL A 629 -12.30 7.68 -23.85
CA VAL A 629 -12.07 7.50 -22.40
C VAL A 629 -13.39 7.27 -21.67
N LEU A 630 -14.45 8.02 -22.01
CA LEU A 630 -15.78 7.83 -21.41
C LEU A 630 -16.32 6.43 -21.69
N ASP A 631 -16.22 5.95 -22.92
CA ASP A 631 -16.64 4.61 -23.31
C ASP A 631 -15.85 3.55 -22.50
N TYR A 632 -14.53 3.71 -22.38
CA TYR A 632 -13.68 2.82 -21.60
C TYR A 632 -14.06 2.78 -20.11
N VAL A 633 -14.22 3.94 -19.47
CA VAL A 633 -14.53 3.96 -18.02
C VAL A 633 -15.94 3.44 -17.71
N VAL A 634 -16.91 3.65 -18.60
CA VAL A 634 -18.28 3.17 -18.41
C VAL A 634 -18.39 1.67 -18.72
N HIS A 635 -17.80 1.20 -19.82
CA HIS A 635 -18.02 -0.16 -20.31
C HIS A 635 -16.99 -1.17 -19.80
N ASP A 636 -15.71 -0.81 -19.73
CA ASP A 636 -14.65 -1.74 -19.34
C ASP A 636 -14.37 -1.68 -17.83
N LEU A 637 -14.42 -0.48 -17.22
CA LEU A 637 -14.29 -0.30 -15.77
C LEU A 637 -15.61 -0.43 -15.00
N GLY A 638 -16.75 -0.29 -15.70
CA GLY A 638 -18.07 -0.38 -15.06
C GLY A 638 -18.39 0.79 -14.13
N ALA A 639 -17.84 1.99 -14.40
CA ALA A 639 -18.09 3.17 -13.59
C ALA A 639 -19.57 3.58 -13.67
N ALA A 640 -20.22 3.70 -12.51
CA ALA A 640 -21.59 4.18 -12.40
C ALA A 640 -21.66 5.71 -12.39
N ASP A 641 -20.70 6.34 -11.70
CA ASP A 641 -20.57 7.79 -11.58
C ASP A 641 -19.26 8.22 -12.24
N VAL A 642 -19.39 9.10 -13.23
CA VAL A 642 -18.26 9.66 -13.98
C VAL A 642 -18.25 11.17 -13.81
N HIS A 643 -17.15 11.69 -13.28
CA HIS A 643 -16.91 13.12 -13.21
C HIS A 643 -15.99 13.55 -14.35
N VAL A 644 -16.35 14.63 -15.03
CA VAL A 644 -15.48 15.27 -16.02
C VAL A 644 -15.28 16.71 -15.61
N ASP A 645 -14.03 17.10 -15.45
CA ASP A 645 -13.62 18.44 -15.02
C ASP A 645 -14.21 19.57 -15.91
N ASP A 646 -14.11 20.81 -15.43
CA ASP A 646 -14.57 21.96 -16.17
C ASP A 646 -13.78 22.19 -17.48
N PHE A 647 -12.55 21.71 -17.61
CA PHE A 647 -11.77 21.87 -18.84
C PHE A 647 -11.92 20.71 -19.84
N LYS A 648 -12.67 19.65 -19.48
CA LYS A 648 -12.83 18.43 -20.29
C LYS A 648 -11.52 17.69 -20.55
N SER A 649 -10.56 17.87 -19.64
CA SER A 649 -9.21 17.33 -19.69
C SER A 649 -8.97 16.17 -18.72
N VAL A 650 -9.92 15.91 -17.83
CA VAL A 650 -9.82 14.86 -16.81
C VAL A 650 -11.13 14.13 -16.70
N VAL A 651 -11.07 12.80 -16.70
CA VAL A 651 -12.21 11.93 -16.39
C VAL A 651 -11.89 11.19 -15.09
N SER A 652 -12.62 11.50 -14.03
CA SER A 652 -12.45 10.90 -12.70
C SER A 652 -13.59 9.94 -12.39
N VAL A 653 -13.26 8.75 -11.88
CA VAL A 653 -14.22 7.69 -11.53
C VAL A 653 -13.83 7.02 -10.21
N ALA A 654 -14.83 6.55 -9.46
CA ALA A 654 -14.62 5.68 -8.31
C ALA A 654 -15.17 4.28 -8.62
N VAL A 655 -14.28 3.29 -8.69
CA VAL A 655 -14.64 1.92 -9.10
C VAL A 655 -13.98 0.86 -8.20
N PRO A 656 -14.55 -0.35 -8.08
CA PRO A 656 -13.94 -1.41 -7.28
C PRO A 656 -12.54 -1.79 -7.79
N ALA A 657 -11.60 -2.02 -6.89
CA ALA A 657 -10.21 -2.40 -7.20
C ALA A 657 -10.14 -3.60 -8.14
N GLY A 658 -11.02 -4.60 -7.98
CA GLY A 658 -11.06 -5.76 -8.87
C GLY A 658 -11.47 -5.42 -10.31
N ALA A 659 -12.22 -4.35 -10.54
CA ALA A 659 -12.50 -3.84 -11.88
C ALA A 659 -11.27 -3.15 -12.48
N VAL A 660 -10.57 -2.33 -11.68
CA VAL A 660 -9.31 -1.68 -12.07
C VAL A 660 -8.25 -2.70 -12.47
N GLU A 661 -8.01 -3.71 -11.62
CA GLU A 661 -7.02 -4.76 -11.86
C GLU A 661 -7.29 -5.55 -13.15
N ARG A 662 -8.56 -5.76 -13.52
CA ARG A 662 -8.93 -6.41 -14.78
C ARG A 662 -8.74 -5.48 -15.98
N ALA A 663 -9.23 -4.25 -15.88
CA ALA A 663 -9.26 -3.32 -17.00
C ALA A 663 -7.87 -2.78 -17.36
N LEU A 664 -6.98 -2.65 -16.36
CA LEU A 664 -5.61 -2.19 -16.52
C LEU A 664 -4.58 -3.33 -16.58
N ASP A 665 -5.03 -4.59 -16.55
CA ASP A 665 -4.17 -5.79 -16.50
C ASP A 665 -3.03 -5.68 -15.48
N THR A 666 -3.40 -5.45 -14.21
CA THR A 666 -2.45 -5.21 -13.13
C THR A 666 -3.00 -5.67 -11.78
N LYS A 667 -2.25 -5.40 -10.71
CA LYS A 667 -2.60 -5.72 -9.32
C LYS A 667 -2.35 -4.51 -8.43
N LEU A 668 -3.31 -4.20 -7.55
CA LEU A 668 -3.22 -3.03 -6.66
C LEU A 668 -2.80 -3.44 -5.25
N TYR A 669 -1.89 -2.69 -4.66
CA TYR A 669 -1.39 -2.93 -3.31
C TYR A 669 -1.43 -1.63 -2.50
N ALA A 670 -1.82 -1.76 -1.24
CA ALA A 670 -1.64 -0.69 -0.25
C ALA A 670 -0.16 -0.64 0.13
N HIS A 671 0.42 0.55 0.19
CA HIS A 671 1.79 0.76 0.61
C HIS A 671 1.80 1.69 1.81
N ALA A 672 2.39 1.22 2.91
CA ALA A 672 2.47 1.96 4.16
C ALA A 672 3.88 2.50 4.37
N HIS A 673 3.98 3.73 4.84
CA HIS A 673 5.29 4.32 5.12
C HIS A 673 5.90 3.74 6.41
N VAL A 674 7.17 3.36 6.39
CA VAL A 674 7.89 2.72 7.51
C VAL A 674 7.89 3.55 8.80
N ASP A 675 8.00 4.88 8.67
CA ASP A 675 7.96 5.83 9.80
C ASP A 675 6.59 6.49 10.01
N TYR A 676 5.69 6.41 9.02
CA TYR A 676 4.42 7.14 9.02
C TYR A 676 3.27 6.20 8.72
N ALA A 677 2.93 5.35 9.69
CA ALA A 677 1.87 4.34 9.55
C ALA A 677 0.48 4.92 9.19
N HIS A 678 0.27 6.23 9.32
CA HIS A 678 -0.96 6.92 8.88
C HIS A 678 -0.96 7.28 7.40
N VAL A 679 0.20 7.18 6.73
CA VAL A 679 0.32 7.40 5.29
C VAL A 679 0.28 6.05 4.59
N GLU A 680 -0.86 5.82 3.94
CA GLU A 680 -1.09 4.67 3.07
C GLU A 680 -1.39 5.19 1.66
N VAL A 681 -0.72 4.61 0.66
CA VAL A 681 -0.96 4.92 -0.75
C VAL A 681 -1.24 3.65 -1.54
N ILE A 682 -2.21 3.71 -2.44
CA ILE A 682 -2.51 2.58 -3.32
C ILE A 682 -1.71 2.73 -4.61
N ARG A 683 -0.93 1.69 -4.95
CA ARG A 683 -0.11 1.66 -6.17
C ARG A 683 -0.25 0.32 -6.88
N VAL A 684 0.08 0.32 -8.17
CA VAL A 684 0.20 -0.91 -8.94
C VAL A 684 1.45 -1.68 -8.49
N GLY A 685 1.34 -2.99 -8.33
CA GLY A 685 2.47 -3.86 -8.01
C GLY A 685 3.28 -4.28 -9.23
N GLU A 686 2.78 -3.99 -10.44
CA GLU A 686 3.37 -4.32 -11.75
C GLU A 686 2.95 -3.25 -12.77
N ALA A 687 3.62 -3.17 -13.92
CA ALA A 687 3.22 -2.26 -14.99
C ALA A 687 1.75 -2.46 -15.38
N TYR A 688 1.04 -1.38 -15.64
CA TYR A 688 -0.35 -1.43 -16.09
C TYR A 688 -0.43 -1.21 -17.60
N SER A 689 -1.50 -1.69 -18.23
CA SER A 689 -1.76 -1.52 -19.65
C SER A 689 -3.10 -0.82 -19.90
N LEU A 690 -3.23 -0.23 -21.07
CA LEU A 690 -4.48 0.33 -21.58
C LEU A 690 -4.73 -0.22 -22.98
N PRO A 691 -6.01 -0.37 -23.39
CA PRO A 691 -6.32 -0.59 -24.80
C PRO A 691 -5.68 0.49 -25.68
N ALA A 692 -5.13 0.09 -26.82
CA ALA A 692 -4.39 1.02 -27.71
C ALA A 692 -5.21 2.25 -28.11
N ALA A 693 -6.52 2.10 -28.31
CA ALA A 693 -7.44 3.18 -28.62
C ALA A 693 -7.55 4.21 -27.49
N VAL A 694 -7.42 3.80 -26.23
CA VAL A 694 -7.46 4.70 -25.06
C VAL A 694 -6.06 5.26 -24.79
N ALA A 695 -5.03 4.43 -24.85
CA ALA A 695 -3.63 4.83 -24.62
C ALA A 695 -3.16 5.95 -25.57
N ALA A 696 -3.68 5.97 -26.81
CA ALA A 696 -3.42 7.04 -27.77
C ALA A 696 -3.86 8.43 -27.27
N HIS A 697 -4.86 8.48 -26.40
CA HIS A 697 -5.51 9.72 -25.94
C HIS A 697 -5.20 10.09 -24.49
N VAL A 698 -4.65 9.17 -23.70
CA VAL A 698 -4.36 9.37 -22.27
C VAL A 698 -2.87 9.66 -22.05
N SER A 699 -2.57 10.71 -21.28
CA SER A 699 -1.22 11.05 -20.80
C SER A 699 -0.84 10.21 -19.59
N LEU A 700 -1.77 10.04 -18.65
CA LEU A 700 -1.56 9.38 -17.36
C LEU A 700 -2.89 8.80 -16.83
N VAL A 701 -2.84 7.65 -16.14
CA VAL A 701 -3.98 7.08 -15.39
C VAL A 701 -3.67 7.10 -13.91
N SER A 702 -4.20 8.10 -13.21
CA SER A 702 -3.92 8.38 -11.80
C SER A 702 -2.41 8.43 -11.50
N GLU A 703 -2.06 8.69 -10.24
CA GLU A 703 -0.67 8.53 -9.79
C GLU A 703 -0.43 7.08 -9.31
N LEU A 704 -0.86 6.07 -10.10
CA LEU A 704 -0.84 4.66 -9.72
C LEU A 704 0.57 4.05 -9.63
N VAL A 705 1.55 4.63 -10.31
CA VAL A 705 2.94 4.15 -10.36
C VAL A 705 3.84 4.95 -9.43
N ARG A 706 3.58 6.25 -9.29
CA ARG A 706 4.50 7.19 -8.64
C ARG A 706 4.30 7.23 -7.15
N PHE A 707 5.30 6.86 -6.36
CA PHE A 707 5.26 7.04 -4.92
C PHE A 707 5.51 8.51 -4.55
N PRO A 708 4.75 9.08 -3.60
CA PRO A 708 5.10 10.38 -3.07
C PRO A 708 6.36 10.21 -2.21
N ARG A 709 7.38 11.04 -2.44
CA ARG A 709 8.52 11.07 -1.54
C ARG A 709 8.14 11.83 -0.27
N LEU A 710 7.94 11.08 0.80
CA LEU A 710 7.55 11.60 2.10
C LEU A 710 8.80 11.92 2.91
N ARG A 711 9.55 12.91 2.46
CA ARG A 711 10.55 13.49 3.36
C ARG A 711 9.79 14.37 4.34
N ARG A 712 9.94 14.14 5.65
CA ARG A 712 9.67 15.22 6.61
C ARG A 712 10.61 16.34 6.21
N SER A 713 10.06 17.48 5.80
CA SER A 713 10.86 18.69 5.69
C SER A 713 11.58 18.79 7.02
N ASP A 714 12.91 18.66 7.01
CA ASP A 714 13.72 19.04 8.16
C ASP A 714 13.62 20.56 8.19
N LEU A 715 12.44 21.09 8.54
CA LEU A 715 12.27 22.48 8.93
C LEU A 715 13.39 22.71 9.91
N VAL A 716 14.31 23.61 9.58
CA VAL A 716 15.51 23.76 10.41
C VAL A 716 15.06 24.48 11.67
N ALA A 717 14.56 23.68 12.61
CA ALA A 717 14.02 24.16 13.84
C ALA A 717 15.19 24.54 14.75
N ALA A 718 15.31 25.82 15.09
CA ALA A 718 16.00 26.18 16.30
C ALA A 718 15.28 25.53 17.50
N ALA A 719 16.00 25.35 18.62
CA ALA A 719 15.49 24.67 19.81
C ALA A 719 14.03 25.04 20.13
N VAL A 720 13.19 24.03 20.37
CA VAL A 720 11.82 24.23 20.83
C VAL A 720 11.89 24.74 22.27
N ASP A 721 11.53 25.99 22.47
CA ASP A 721 11.47 26.57 23.80
C ASP A 721 10.16 26.11 24.46
N ALA A 722 10.26 25.41 25.60
CA ALA A 722 9.12 25.19 26.48
C ALA A 722 8.61 26.56 26.96
N ALA A 723 7.31 26.85 26.82
CA ALA A 723 6.78 28.20 27.07
C ALA A 723 7.25 28.76 28.43
N PRO A 724 8.14 29.77 28.45
CA PRO A 724 8.49 30.45 29.69
C PRO A 724 7.64 31.72 29.78
N ASN A 725 6.91 31.86 30.89
CA ASN A 725 6.27 33.09 31.38
C ASN A 725 6.69 34.37 30.66
N ALA A 726 5.82 34.95 29.80
CA ALA A 726 5.73 36.35 29.35
C ALA A 726 7.01 37.24 29.18
N THR A 727 8.23 36.70 29.23
CA THR A 727 9.51 37.44 29.37
C THR A 727 10.59 36.92 28.42
N GLY A 728 10.32 35.86 27.66
CA GLY A 728 11.21 35.29 26.65
C GLY A 728 11.07 35.93 25.25
N ALA A 729 11.71 35.30 24.25
CA ALA A 729 11.70 35.67 22.84
C ALA A 729 10.32 36.05 22.29
N TRP A 730 9.29 35.32 22.71
CA TRP A 730 7.91 35.46 22.26
C TRP A 730 7.20 36.74 22.73
N ALA A 731 7.62 37.34 23.86
CA ALA A 731 7.15 38.68 24.26
C ALA A 731 7.52 39.77 23.24
N LYS A 732 8.45 39.45 22.31
CA LYS A 732 8.85 40.30 21.19
C LYS A 732 8.21 39.90 19.85
N CYS A 733 7.29 38.93 19.79
CA CYS A 733 6.61 38.63 18.52
C CYS A 733 5.86 39.84 17.96
N GLY A 734 5.30 40.68 18.85
CA GLY A 734 4.66 41.95 18.48
C GLY A 734 5.61 43.12 18.22
N ALA A 735 6.92 42.88 18.14
CA ALA A 735 7.93 43.94 18.12
C ALA A 735 8.80 43.89 16.86
N LYS A 736 9.16 45.08 16.36
CA LYS A 736 10.07 45.27 15.22
C LYS A 736 11.54 44.98 15.57
N ASN A 737 11.92 45.09 16.84
CA ASN A 737 13.28 44.80 17.34
C ASN A 737 13.36 43.39 17.95
N SER A 738 13.17 42.40 17.09
CA SER A 738 13.15 40.98 17.46
C SER A 738 14.40 40.25 16.95
N ALA A 739 14.83 39.23 17.69
CA ALA A 739 15.87 38.29 17.25
C ALA A 739 15.32 37.18 16.33
N TYR A 740 14.04 37.28 15.99
CA TYR A 740 13.24 36.33 15.23
C TYR A 740 12.42 37.08 14.20
N THR A 741 12.15 36.42 13.08
CA THR A 741 11.24 36.94 12.06
C THR A 741 9.80 36.77 12.53
N ASN A 742 9.04 37.85 12.50
CA ASN A 742 7.63 37.90 12.90
C ASN A 742 6.88 38.87 11.96
N PRO A 743 5.54 38.95 12.02
CA PRO A 743 4.77 39.80 11.11
C PRO A 743 5.19 41.29 11.12
N TYR A 744 5.60 41.83 12.26
CA TYR A 744 6.05 43.24 12.38
C TYR A 744 7.44 43.46 11.78
N VAL A 745 8.35 42.50 11.92
CA VAL A 745 9.66 42.51 11.27
C VAL A 745 9.50 42.48 9.76
N LEU A 746 8.63 41.61 9.25
CA LEU A 746 8.32 41.51 7.82
C LEU A 746 7.68 42.78 7.28
N ALA A 747 6.72 43.37 8.01
CA ALA A 747 6.08 44.62 7.62
C ALA A 747 7.08 45.79 7.56
N GLU A 748 8.01 45.87 8.51
CA GLU A 748 9.07 46.87 8.49
C GLU A 748 10.05 46.66 7.33
N ARG A 749 10.44 45.41 7.06
CA ARG A 749 11.41 45.07 6.02
C ARG A 749 10.84 45.26 4.60
N TYR A 750 9.63 44.76 4.35
CA TYR A 750 9.03 44.71 3.01
C TYR A 750 8.01 45.81 2.75
N GLY A 751 7.57 46.54 3.79
CA GLY A 751 6.79 47.78 3.64
C GLY A 751 5.33 47.61 3.20
N PHE A 752 4.74 46.43 3.40
CA PHE A 752 3.32 46.16 3.15
C PHE A 752 2.40 46.77 4.22
N GLU A 753 1.09 46.81 3.94
CA GLU A 753 0.11 47.35 4.88
C GLU A 753 -0.13 46.36 6.03
N PHE A 754 0.08 46.80 7.27
CA PHE A 754 -0.07 45.94 8.45
C PHE A 754 -0.57 46.74 9.67
N PRO A 755 -1.75 46.41 10.25
CA PRO A 755 -2.69 45.39 9.77
C PRO A 755 -3.44 45.85 8.50
N LEU A 756 -3.69 44.94 7.57
CA LEU A 756 -4.70 45.17 6.52
C LEU A 756 -6.09 44.89 7.11
N THR A 757 -6.94 45.92 7.15
CA THR A 757 -8.25 45.85 7.85
C THR A 757 -9.46 45.70 6.95
N ASP A 758 -9.29 45.80 5.64
CA ASP A 758 -10.37 45.67 4.66
C ASP A 758 -9.93 44.92 3.39
N ALA A 759 -10.81 44.04 2.92
CA ALA A 759 -10.63 43.27 1.70
C ALA A 759 -11.59 43.73 0.60
N ALA A 760 -11.09 43.77 -0.63
CA ALA A 760 -11.87 44.03 -1.83
C ALA A 760 -12.79 42.85 -2.13
N ASP A 761 -13.98 43.14 -2.64
CA ASP A 761 -14.92 42.12 -3.09
C ASP A 761 -14.27 41.21 -4.14
N GLY A 762 -14.36 39.89 -3.92
CA GLY A 762 -13.81 38.88 -4.82
C GLY A 762 -12.32 38.59 -4.64
N ASN A 763 -11.62 39.23 -3.69
CA ASN A 763 -10.26 38.87 -3.33
C ASN A 763 -10.22 37.67 -2.37
N SER A 764 -9.23 36.80 -2.51
CA SER A 764 -8.99 35.66 -1.64
C SER A 764 -7.60 35.06 -1.91
N MET A 765 -7.08 34.31 -0.94
CA MET A 765 -5.87 33.54 -1.10
C MET A 765 -5.99 32.16 -0.46
N ALA A 766 -5.08 31.25 -0.82
CA ALA A 766 -5.00 29.94 -0.22
C ALA A 766 -3.56 29.52 0.08
N VAL A 767 -3.43 28.62 1.05
CA VAL A 767 -2.25 27.77 1.25
C VAL A 767 -2.62 26.32 0.96
N ALA A 768 -1.67 25.53 0.47
CA ALA A 768 -1.90 24.13 0.12
C ALA A 768 -0.89 23.18 0.78
N GLU A 769 -1.42 22.09 1.32
CA GLU A 769 -0.72 21.12 2.15
C GLU A 769 -0.86 19.70 1.59
N PHE A 770 0.26 18.98 1.56
CA PHE A 770 0.33 17.63 1.00
C PHE A 770 0.82 16.61 2.03
N GLN A 771 1.59 17.03 3.05
CA GLN A 771 2.39 16.14 3.89
C GLN A 771 1.72 15.63 5.16
N GLY A 772 0.38 15.59 5.19
CA GLY A 772 -0.36 15.17 6.39
C GLY A 772 -0.07 16.06 7.62
N GLN A 773 0.31 17.32 7.40
CA GLN A 773 0.53 18.30 8.47
C GLN A 773 -0.73 19.12 8.73
N TYR A 774 -1.20 19.13 9.96
CA TYR A 774 -2.50 19.74 10.29
C TYR A 774 -2.34 21.08 11.01
N TRP A 775 -3.45 21.78 11.28
CA TRP A 775 -3.44 22.99 12.11
C TRP A 775 -4.51 22.93 13.20
N ASP A 776 -4.22 23.54 14.35
CA ASP A 776 -5.17 23.70 15.46
C ASP A 776 -5.56 25.19 15.61
N PRO A 777 -6.86 25.53 15.60
CA PRO A 777 -7.33 26.87 15.94
C PRO A 777 -6.77 27.44 17.25
N LYS A 778 -6.45 26.58 18.24
CA LYS A 778 -5.83 27.01 19.50
C LYS A 778 -4.44 27.59 19.30
N ASP A 779 -3.64 27.00 18.41
CA ASP A 779 -2.29 27.47 18.08
C ASP A 779 -2.33 28.80 17.34
N LEU A 780 -3.19 28.92 16.33
CA LEU A 780 -3.42 30.20 15.63
C LEU A 780 -3.88 31.32 16.59
N GLY A 781 -4.74 30.98 17.54
CA GLY A 781 -5.18 31.90 18.60
C GLY A 781 -4.05 32.32 19.54
N ALA A 782 -3.16 31.38 19.90
CA ALA A 782 -1.98 31.66 20.72
C ALA A 782 -0.97 32.54 19.97
N PHE A 783 -0.70 32.25 18.69
CA PHE A 783 0.10 33.08 17.79
C PHE A 783 -0.44 34.51 17.75
N SER A 784 -1.72 34.65 17.42
CA SER A 784 -2.40 35.94 17.31
C SER A 784 -2.32 36.76 18.58
N THR A 785 -2.58 36.12 19.73
CA THR A 785 -2.58 36.78 21.04
C THR A 785 -1.21 37.35 21.39
N ALA A 786 -0.16 36.57 21.18
CA ALA A 786 1.14 36.94 21.70
C ALA A 786 2.01 37.76 20.74
N CYS A 787 1.73 37.70 19.44
CA CYS A 787 2.18 38.74 18.52
C CYS A 787 1.34 40.02 18.65
N GLY A 788 0.27 40.02 19.46
CA GLY A 788 -0.60 41.17 19.65
C GLY A 788 -1.26 41.61 18.34
N LEU A 789 -1.70 40.65 17.53
CA LEU A 789 -2.31 40.94 16.24
C LEU A 789 -3.65 41.69 16.45
N PRO A 790 -3.93 42.74 15.65
CA PRO A 790 -5.19 43.49 15.74
C PRO A 790 -6.44 42.67 15.42
N SER A 791 -6.29 41.56 14.72
CA SER A 791 -7.34 40.60 14.42
C SER A 791 -6.77 39.19 14.53
N ALA A 792 -7.54 38.28 15.11
CA ALA A 792 -7.15 36.88 15.18
C ALA A 792 -7.12 36.26 13.78
N ILE A 793 -6.11 35.44 13.53
CA ILE A 793 -6.01 34.69 12.27
C ILE A 793 -7.18 33.72 12.17
N SER A 794 -7.83 33.69 11.02
CA SER A 794 -8.96 32.80 10.75
C SER A 794 -8.86 32.20 9.37
N VAL A 795 -9.19 30.91 9.27
CA VAL A 795 -9.30 30.18 7.99
C VAL A 795 -10.77 30.22 7.57
N SER A 796 -11.06 30.85 6.42
CA SER A 796 -12.43 31.03 5.93
C SER A 796 -13.03 29.74 5.35
N LYS A 797 -12.18 28.85 4.84
CA LYS A 797 -12.60 27.58 4.24
C LYS A 797 -11.47 26.55 4.27
N THR A 798 -11.81 25.31 4.58
CA THR A 798 -10.89 24.17 4.48
C THR A 798 -11.43 23.18 3.46
N VAL A 799 -10.55 22.74 2.56
CA VAL A 799 -10.86 21.80 1.48
C VAL A 799 -9.98 20.57 1.68
N GLY A 800 -10.55 19.36 1.68
CA GLY A 800 -9.78 18.12 1.88
C GLY A 800 -9.68 17.63 3.35
N GLY A 801 -10.23 18.38 4.30
CA GLY A 801 -10.29 18.01 5.72
C GLY A 801 -9.13 18.59 6.56
N ASN A 802 -9.26 18.57 7.88
CA ASN A 802 -8.21 18.93 8.84
C ASN A 802 -8.39 18.06 10.09
N VAL A 803 -7.30 17.58 10.69
CA VAL A 803 -7.32 16.73 11.88
C VAL A 803 -6.52 17.41 13.01
N PRO A 804 -7.09 18.42 13.70
CA PRO A 804 -6.39 19.19 14.73
C PRO A 804 -5.82 18.36 15.89
N LEU A 805 -6.44 17.19 16.18
CA LEU A 805 -5.99 16.31 17.27
C LEU A 805 -4.55 15.81 17.08
N LEU A 806 -4.04 15.78 15.85
CA LEU A 806 -2.66 15.39 15.56
C LEU A 806 -1.65 16.50 15.89
N CYS A 807 -2.11 17.70 16.30
CA CYS A 807 -1.29 18.78 16.82
C CYS A 807 -1.08 18.71 18.35
N GLU A 808 -1.74 17.80 19.07
CA GLU A 808 -1.60 17.66 20.53
C GLU A 808 -0.36 16.79 20.89
N GLY A 809 0.69 17.42 21.45
CA GLY A 809 1.94 16.75 21.90
C GLY A 809 3.21 17.48 21.47
N LEU A 810 4.40 17.04 21.91
CA LEU A 810 5.71 17.63 21.52
C LEU A 810 6.09 17.41 20.03
N GLY A 811 5.13 17.00 19.18
CA GLY A 811 5.38 16.51 17.82
C GLY A 811 5.43 17.62 16.77
N GLN A 812 6.44 17.58 15.89
CA GLN A 812 6.58 18.43 14.70
C GLN A 812 5.55 18.11 13.58
N GLY A 813 4.33 17.66 13.92
CA GLY A 813 3.32 17.21 12.95
C GLY A 813 2.46 18.33 12.35
N CYS A 814 2.59 19.55 12.86
CA CYS A 814 1.76 20.69 12.48
C CYS A 814 2.57 21.96 12.17
N VAL A 815 3.91 21.88 12.22
CA VAL A 815 4.77 23.08 12.15
C VAL A 815 4.67 23.74 10.77
N GLU A 816 4.70 22.97 9.68
CA GLU A 816 4.58 23.51 8.32
C GLU A 816 3.25 24.21 8.12
N SER A 817 2.16 23.52 8.44
CA SER A 817 0.83 24.05 8.19
C SER A 817 0.51 25.25 9.08
N LEU A 818 1.00 25.25 10.32
CA LEU A 818 0.89 26.42 11.19
C LEU A 818 1.76 27.57 10.69
N LEU A 819 3.01 27.33 10.27
CA LEU A 819 3.88 28.35 9.67
C LEU A 819 3.20 29.04 8.48
N ASP A 820 2.70 28.25 7.54
CA ASP A 820 2.06 28.76 6.33
C ASP A 820 0.83 29.61 6.65
N ILE A 821 -0.04 29.10 7.52
CA ILE A 821 -1.29 29.78 7.89
C ILE A 821 -1.04 31.02 8.76
N GLU A 822 -0.10 30.95 9.72
CA GLU A 822 0.20 32.05 10.64
C GLU A 822 0.76 33.26 9.90
N TYR A 823 1.70 33.04 8.98
CA TYR A 823 2.33 34.12 8.22
C TYR A 823 1.46 34.59 7.06
N ALA A 824 0.81 33.69 6.31
CA ALA A 824 -0.17 34.11 5.31
C ALA A 824 -1.30 34.92 5.94
N GLY A 825 -1.92 34.39 7.00
CA GLY A 825 -3.08 35.01 7.65
C GLY A 825 -2.76 36.33 8.34
N SER A 826 -1.61 36.46 9.01
CA SER A 826 -1.22 37.72 9.65
C SER A 826 -0.94 38.83 8.64
N ILE A 827 -0.27 38.52 7.52
CA ILE A 827 0.05 39.50 6.48
C ILE A 827 -1.20 39.83 5.64
N ALA A 828 -2.01 38.84 5.29
CA ALA A 828 -3.22 39.03 4.49
C ALA A 828 -4.33 39.79 5.23
N GLY A 829 -4.36 39.71 6.57
CA GLY A 829 -5.30 40.44 7.41
C GLY A 829 -6.76 40.11 7.06
N ALA A 830 -7.51 41.10 6.58
CA ALA A 830 -8.92 40.94 6.23
C ALA A 830 -9.19 40.09 4.96
N ILE A 831 -8.16 39.76 4.16
CA ILE A 831 -8.34 38.96 2.94
C ILE A 831 -8.68 37.51 3.32
N PRO A 832 -9.75 36.89 2.77
CA PRO A 832 -10.12 35.51 3.06
C PRO A 832 -8.98 34.53 2.75
N LEU A 833 -8.62 33.71 3.74
CA LEU A 833 -7.61 32.66 3.65
C LEU A 833 -8.28 31.27 3.63
N GLU A 834 -8.09 30.54 2.53
CA GLU A 834 -8.49 29.14 2.38
C GLU A 834 -7.30 28.19 2.63
N VAL A 835 -7.58 26.96 3.05
CA VAL A 835 -6.56 25.90 3.20
C VAL A 835 -6.98 24.68 2.39
N TYR A 836 -6.09 24.22 1.49
CA TYR A 836 -6.31 23.06 0.64
C TYR A 836 -5.43 21.90 1.09
N TYR A 837 -6.05 20.80 1.48
CA TYR A 837 -5.40 19.55 1.82
C TYR A 837 -5.53 18.52 0.69
N SER A 838 -4.40 17.90 0.36
CA SER A 838 -4.32 16.80 -0.59
C SER A 838 -3.68 15.57 0.06
N GLY A 839 -4.53 14.64 0.53
CA GLY A 839 -4.07 13.37 1.14
C GLY A 839 -3.49 12.37 0.14
N THR A 840 -3.65 12.61 -1.17
CA THR A 840 -3.12 11.77 -2.25
C THR A 840 -1.73 12.22 -2.72
N TYR A 841 -1.20 13.32 -2.15
CA TYR A 841 0.12 13.88 -2.50
C TYR A 841 0.25 14.28 -3.98
N SER A 842 -0.89 14.57 -4.63
CA SER A 842 -0.95 14.86 -6.06
C SER A 842 -1.04 16.37 -6.33
N LEU A 843 0.04 16.93 -6.91
CA LEU A 843 0.03 18.31 -7.41
C LEU A 843 -0.99 18.51 -8.53
N LEU A 844 -1.13 17.49 -9.38
CA LEU A 844 -2.04 17.53 -10.50
C LEU A 844 -3.50 17.54 -10.01
N ALA A 845 -3.89 16.63 -9.11
CA ALA A 845 -5.23 16.62 -8.53
C ALA A 845 -5.53 17.93 -7.79
N TRP A 846 -4.56 18.48 -7.04
CA TRP A 846 -4.70 19.78 -6.39
C TRP A 846 -4.96 20.91 -7.41
N ALA A 847 -4.16 21.01 -8.46
CA ALA A 847 -4.29 22.06 -9.47
C ALA A 847 -5.65 21.99 -10.19
N ASN A 848 -6.14 20.79 -10.52
CA ASN A 848 -7.44 20.66 -11.17
C ASN A 848 -8.60 20.92 -10.22
N LYS A 849 -8.50 20.48 -8.95
CA LYS A 849 -9.46 20.86 -7.91
C LYS A 849 -9.54 22.36 -7.69
N LEU A 850 -8.40 23.06 -7.75
CA LEU A 850 -8.34 24.51 -7.74
C LEU A 850 -8.99 25.10 -9.00
N GLY A 851 -8.76 24.49 -10.16
CA GLY A 851 -9.40 24.85 -11.43
C GLY A 851 -10.92 24.69 -11.43
N ASP A 852 -11.46 23.71 -10.71
CA ASP A 852 -12.90 23.48 -10.55
C ASP A 852 -13.55 24.38 -9.49
N ALA A 853 -12.77 24.94 -8.57
CA ALA A 853 -13.27 25.85 -7.53
C ALA A 853 -14.00 27.06 -8.13
N THR A 854 -15.07 27.48 -7.45
CA THR A 854 -15.93 28.59 -7.90
C THR A 854 -16.32 29.49 -6.72
N PRO A 855 -15.71 30.69 -6.60
CA PRO A 855 -14.50 31.15 -7.29
C PRO A 855 -13.25 30.38 -6.81
N ALA A 856 -12.18 30.38 -7.60
CA ALA A 856 -10.87 29.92 -7.14
C ALA A 856 -10.17 31.03 -6.36
N PRO A 857 -9.40 30.71 -5.31
CA PRO A 857 -8.50 31.65 -4.65
C PRO A 857 -7.56 32.34 -5.62
N LEU A 858 -7.47 33.67 -5.58
CA LEU A 858 -6.71 34.46 -6.55
C LEU A 858 -5.19 34.31 -6.38
N VAL A 859 -4.73 33.93 -5.20
CA VAL A 859 -3.31 33.70 -4.91
C VAL A 859 -3.17 32.40 -4.13
N ASN A 860 -2.29 31.52 -4.57
CA ASN A 860 -2.05 30.22 -3.94
C ASN A 860 -0.57 30.10 -3.60
N SER A 861 -0.26 29.94 -2.31
CA SER A 861 1.07 29.56 -1.83
C SER A 861 1.12 28.07 -1.62
N VAL A 862 2.20 27.44 -2.07
CA VAL A 862 2.37 26.00 -1.93
C VAL A 862 3.78 25.66 -1.46
N SER A 863 3.85 24.95 -0.34
CA SER A 863 5.10 24.47 0.26
C SER A 863 5.24 22.97 -0.02
N TYR A 864 5.55 22.63 -1.28
CA TYR A 864 5.76 21.27 -1.74
C TYR A 864 6.72 21.26 -2.93
N GLY A 865 7.58 20.25 -3.00
CA GLY A 865 8.55 20.06 -4.09
C GLY A 865 9.14 18.66 -4.05
N ASN A 866 9.90 18.28 -5.06
CA ASN A 866 10.77 17.11 -5.19
C ASN A 866 11.81 17.41 -6.26
N ASP A 867 12.95 16.73 -6.30
CA ASP A 867 13.90 16.96 -7.39
C ASP A 867 13.30 16.49 -8.72
N GLU A 868 13.53 17.20 -9.82
CA GLU A 868 13.03 16.82 -11.15
C GLU A 868 13.42 15.39 -11.52
N ALA A 869 14.63 14.95 -11.18
CA ALA A 869 15.07 13.59 -11.46
C ALA A 869 14.28 12.51 -10.71
N GLN A 870 13.70 12.86 -9.55
CA GLN A 870 12.75 12.00 -8.83
C GLN A 870 11.41 11.90 -9.56
N GLN A 871 11.17 12.82 -10.50
CA GLN A 871 9.99 12.89 -11.34
C GLN A 871 10.22 12.39 -12.77
N THR A 872 11.45 12.09 -13.22
CA THR A 872 11.77 11.89 -14.65
C THR A 872 12.33 10.52 -15.00
N GLY A 873 12.29 9.57 -14.06
CA GLY A 873 12.82 8.21 -14.25
C GLY A 873 12.07 7.33 -15.26
N SER A 874 10.90 7.74 -15.78
CA SER A 874 10.13 7.01 -16.80
C SER A 874 9.39 7.97 -17.76
N ALA A 875 8.94 7.46 -18.91
CA ALA A 875 8.14 8.27 -19.86
C ALA A 875 6.82 8.80 -19.25
N LEU A 876 6.22 8.04 -18.32
CA LEU A 876 5.03 8.47 -17.57
C LEU A 876 5.32 9.64 -16.61
N CYS A 877 6.56 9.71 -16.17
CA CYS A 877 7.09 10.65 -15.20
C CYS A 877 7.29 12.06 -15.82
N SER A 878 7.80 12.14 -17.05
CA SER A 878 7.79 13.40 -17.82
C SER A 878 6.36 13.84 -18.18
N ALA A 879 5.49 12.91 -18.60
CA ALA A 879 4.08 13.20 -18.91
C ALA A 879 3.29 13.76 -17.72
N TYR A 880 3.65 13.33 -16.50
CA TYR A 880 3.10 13.88 -15.26
C TYR A 880 3.40 15.38 -15.12
N MET A 881 4.67 15.78 -15.19
CA MET A 881 5.03 17.18 -14.98
C MET A 881 4.51 18.08 -16.12
N GLU A 882 4.45 17.58 -17.35
CA GLU A 882 3.80 18.29 -18.47
C GLU A 882 2.30 18.52 -18.20
N SER A 883 1.62 17.51 -17.64
CA SER A 883 0.21 17.61 -17.27
C SER A 883 -0.01 18.57 -16.09
N VAL A 884 0.90 18.59 -15.12
CA VAL A 884 0.92 19.59 -14.03
C VAL A 884 1.11 20.99 -14.58
N ASN A 885 2.06 21.19 -15.50
CA ASN A 885 2.27 22.48 -16.17
C ASN A 885 1.02 22.94 -16.94
N ALA A 886 0.39 22.05 -17.71
CA ALA A 886 -0.86 22.35 -18.39
C ALA A 886 -1.97 22.74 -17.40
N ALA A 887 -2.07 22.08 -16.26
CA ALA A 887 -3.00 22.45 -15.19
C ALA A 887 -2.71 23.84 -14.63
N PHE A 888 -1.44 24.17 -14.33
CA PHE A 888 -1.05 25.51 -13.87
C PHE A 888 -1.40 26.60 -14.88
N MET A 889 -1.18 26.37 -16.17
CA MET A 889 -1.58 27.32 -17.22
C MET A 889 -3.09 27.56 -17.23
N LYS A 890 -3.90 26.48 -17.19
CA LYS A 890 -5.37 26.57 -17.20
C LYS A 890 -5.88 27.35 -16.00
N VAL A 891 -5.42 27.01 -14.80
CA VAL A 891 -5.81 27.66 -13.54
C VAL A 891 -5.41 29.13 -13.53
N SER A 892 -4.18 29.44 -13.97
CA SER A 892 -3.68 30.81 -13.96
C SER A 892 -4.45 31.74 -14.90
N ASN A 893 -5.05 31.19 -15.98
CA ASN A 893 -5.78 31.97 -16.98
C ASN A 893 -7.29 32.12 -16.70
N ALA A 894 -7.92 31.25 -15.89
CA ALA A 894 -9.39 31.20 -15.80
C ALA A 894 -10.01 30.90 -14.41
N GLY A 895 -9.53 31.56 -13.35
CA GLY A 895 -9.83 31.31 -11.92
C GLY A 895 -11.29 31.35 -11.39
N GLY A 896 -12.32 31.01 -12.16
CA GLY A 896 -13.66 30.70 -11.63
C GLY A 896 -14.85 31.38 -12.33
N LYS A 897 -16.04 30.78 -12.17
CA LYS A 897 -17.28 31.14 -12.89
C LYS A 897 -18.09 32.25 -12.20
N ARG A 898 -18.14 33.44 -12.80
CA ARG A 898 -19.35 34.28 -12.84
C ARG A 898 -19.30 35.11 -14.11
N VAL A 899 -20.46 35.31 -14.73
CA VAL A 899 -20.73 35.99 -16.03
C VAL A 899 -20.20 37.45 -16.10
N VAL A 900 -19.37 37.91 -15.15
CA VAL A 900 -18.80 39.27 -15.11
C VAL A 900 -17.37 39.37 -14.51
N SER A 901 -16.63 38.29 -14.21
CA SER A 901 -15.23 38.46 -13.76
C SER A 901 -14.28 37.35 -14.22
N ASN A 902 -13.64 37.55 -15.37
CA ASN A 902 -12.45 36.79 -15.74
C ASN A 902 -11.30 37.17 -14.80
N THR A 903 -10.89 36.26 -13.93
CA THR A 903 -9.84 36.48 -12.92
C THR A 903 -8.66 35.54 -13.15
N GLY A 904 -7.45 36.09 -13.08
CA GLY A 904 -6.22 35.32 -13.16
C GLY A 904 -5.79 34.89 -11.77
N VAL A 905 -5.27 33.68 -11.67
CA VAL A 905 -4.75 33.09 -10.43
C VAL A 905 -3.23 33.14 -10.42
N SER A 906 -2.66 33.58 -9.30
CA SER A 906 -1.22 33.52 -9.04
C SER A 906 -0.90 32.23 -8.28
N ILE A 907 0.08 31.46 -8.77
CA ILE A 907 0.57 30.23 -8.14
C ILE A 907 2.03 30.44 -7.77
N LEU A 908 2.33 30.34 -6.47
CA LEU A 908 3.66 30.51 -5.91
C LEU A 908 4.09 29.22 -5.22
N PHE A 909 5.33 28.82 -5.45
CA PHE A 909 5.93 27.64 -4.82
C PHE A 909 7.21 28.01 -4.08
N ALA A 910 7.38 27.44 -2.89
CA ALA A 910 8.66 27.43 -2.20
C ALA A 910 9.73 26.77 -3.08
N ALA A 911 10.92 27.38 -3.21
CA ALA A 911 11.94 26.93 -4.16
C ALA A 911 12.74 25.69 -3.70
N GLY A 912 12.58 25.28 -2.43
CA GLY A 912 13.30 24.17 -1.81
C GLY A 912 14.26 24.64 -0.71
N ASP A 913 14.71 23.70 0.14
CA ASP A 913 15.45 23.99 1.38
C ASP A 913 16.77 23.20 1.48
N GLN A 914 17.28 22.73 0.33
CA GLN A 914 18.48 21.88 0.25
C GLN A 914 19.56 22.48 -0.68
N GLY A 915 19.46 23.77 -0.99
CA GLY A 915 20.34 24.44 -1.94
C GLY A 915 20.22 23.83 -3.35
N VAL A 916 21.32 23.89 -4.10
CA VAL A 916 21.43 23.34 -5.47
C VAL A 916 21.51 21.82 -5.55
N TRP A 917 21.64 21.16 -4.40
CA TRP A 917 21.84 19.72 -4.32
C TRP A 917 20.54 18.96 -4.14
N GLY A 918 19.43 19.66 -3.91
CA GLY A 918 18.12 19.05 -3.79
C GLY A 918 18.06 17.99 -2.69
N ARG A 919 17.03 17.17 -2.74
CA ARG A 919 16.83 16.07 -1.80
C ARG A 919 17.85 14.96 -2.03
N GLU A 920 18.31 14.81 -3.27
CA GLU A 920 19.36 13.91 -3.73
C GLU A 920 20.77 14.26 -3.21
N GLY A 921 20.98 15.42 -2.60
CA GLY A 921 22.28 15.75 -2.02
C GLY A 921 23.43 15.86 -3.04
N PRO A 922 24.69 15.91 -2.58
CA PRO A 922 25.82 16.24 -3.44
C PRO A 922 26.18 15.15 -4.46
N GLY A 923 26.37 15.53 -5.72
CA GLY A 923 26.68 14.63 -6.83
C GLY A 923 27.48 15.26 -7.97
N LEU A 924 27.44 14.64 -9.16
CA LEU A 924 28.11 15.15 -10.36
C LEU A 924 27.35 16.29 -11.05
N LYS A 925 26.06 16.46 -10.73
CA LYS A 925 25.14 17.48 -11.24
C LYS A 925 24.28 18.02 -10.10
N TYR A 926 23.69 19.19 -10.32
CA TYR A 926 22.69 19.80 -9.46
C TYR A 926 21.30 19.27 -9.75
N HIS A 927 20.46 19.33 -8.71
CA HIS A 927 19.14 18.71 -8.66
C HIS A 927 18.08 19.82 -8.55
N PRO A 928 17.55 20.32 -9.69
CA PRO A 928 16.48 21.31 -9.67
C PRO A 928 15.20 20.72 -9.07
N ASP A 929 14.42 21.54 -8.37
CA ASP A 929 13.17 21.17 -7.71
C ASP A 929 11.97 21.35 -8.68
N PHE A 930 11.08 20.37 -8.72
CA PHE A 930 9.75 20.48 -9.28
C PHE A 930 8.69 20.42 -8.16
N PRO A 931 7.76 21.39 -8.11
CA PRO A 931 7.37 22.27 -9.21
C PRO A 931 8.01 23.67 -9.24
N ALA A 932 8.98 24.02 -8.38
CA ALA A 932 9.61 25.33 -8.44
C ALA A 932 10.24 25.66 -9.82
N ALA A 933 10.81 24.67 -10.48
CA ALA A 933 11.38 24.78 -11.82
C ALA A 933 10.34 24.80 -12.94
N SER A 934 9.04 24.65 -12.63
CA SER A 934 7.97 24.88 -13.61
C SER A 934 8.06 26.32 -14.13
N PRO A 935 7.91 26.55 -15.45
CA PRO A 935 7.85 27.90 -16.00
C PRO A 935 6.52 28.60 -15.65
N TYR A 936 5.50 27.89 -15.16
CA TYR A 936 4.14 28.44 -14.95
C TYR A 936 3.83 28.79 -13.49
N VAL A 937 4.84 28.80 -12.64
CA VAL A 937 4.73 29.20 -11.23
C VAL A 937 5.77 30.27 -10.92
N THR A 938 5.50 31.06 -9.88
CA THR A 938 6.51 31.95 -9.31
C THR A 938 7.26 31.21 -8.20
N ALA A 939 8.51 30.89 -8.45
CA ALA A 939 9.38 30.22 -7.48
C ALA A 939 9.93 31.23 -6.46
N VAL A 940 9.73 30.95 -5.18
CA VAL A 940 10.13 31.82 -4.07
C VAL A 940 11.32 31.23 -3.33
N GLY A 941 12.48 31.86 -3.52
CA GLY A 941 13.74 31.53 -2.87
C GLY A 941 13.88 32.12 -1.47
N GLY A 942 15.05 31.90 -0.88
CA GLY A 942 15.32 32.24 0.52
C GLY A 942 16.49 33.21 0.71
N THR A 943 16.32 34.12 1.64
CA THR A 943 17.35 35.05 2.13
C THR A 943 17.47 34.98 3.63
N ASP A 944 18.54 35.56 4.16
CA ASP A 944 18.72 35.78 5.58
C ASP A 944 19.22 37.19 5.84
N PHE A 945 18.97 37.72 7.04
CA PHE A 945 19.56 38.99 7.42
C PHE A 945 21.08 38.85 7.54
N ALA A 946 21.81 39.83 7.03
CA ALA A 946 23.27 39.86 7.14
C ALA A 946 23.74 39.98 8.60
N THR A 947 22.93 40.58 9.49
CA THR A 947 23.24 40.74 10.90
C THR A 947 22.06 40.34 11.78
N LYS A 948 22.31 39.45 12.76
CA LYS A 948 21.30 38.98 13.71
C LYS A 948 20.61 40.13 14.43
N SER A 949 19.28 40.05 14.54
CA SER A 949 18.42 41.04 15.20
C SER A 949 18.45 42.47 14.61
N VAL A 950 19.00 42.65 13.41
CA VAL A 950 19.01 43.93 12.69
C VAL A 950 18.19 43.79 11.41
N ILE A 951 17.13 44.60 11.29
CA ILE A 951 16.38 44.72 10.04
C ILE A 951 17.18 45.61 9.10
N GLY A 952 17.62 45.05 7.97
CA GLY A 952 18.47 45.76 7.01
C GLY A 952 18.88 44.86 5.87
N ASP A 953 20.17 44.89 5.54
CA ASP A 953 20.74 44.14 4.42
C ASP A 953 20.48 42.62 4.54
N GLU A 954 20.15 42.02 3.41
CA GLU A 954 19.91 40.58 3.27
C GLU A 954 21.00 39.95 2.39
N THR A 955 21.32 38.70 2.70
CA THR A 955 22.20 37.82 1.93
C THR A 955 21.41 36.59 1.51
N THR A 956 21.87 35.89 0.47
CA THR A 956 21.32 34.58 0.09
C THR A 956 21.31 33.63 1.29
N TRP A 957 20.19 32.94 1.52
CA TRP A 957 20.17 31.81 2.44
C TRP A 957 20.83 30.60 1.77
N ASN A 958 21.84 30.03 2.42
CA ASN A 958 22.73 29.06 1.78
C ASN A 958 22.02 27.76 1.34
N ASP A 959 20.96 27.39 2.05
CA ASP A 959 20.14 26.21 1.77
C ASP A 959 18.91 26.55 0.92
N GLY A 960 18.75 27.81 0.50
CA GLY A 960 17.68 28.22 -0.41
C GLY A 960 17.74 27.48 -1.74
N GLY A 961 16.63 26.86 -2.13
CA GLY A 961 16.49 26.13 -3.37
C GLY A 961 16.64 27.04 -4.58
N SER A 962 17.40 26.56 -5.56
CA SER A 962 17.72 27.31 -6.77
C SER A 962 18.31 26.39 -7.82
N GLY A 963 18.23 26.79 -9.09
CA GLY A 963 18.86 26.02 -10.14
C GLY A 963 18.38 26.33 -11.53
N PHE A 964 18.71 25.40 -12.42
CA PHE A 964 18.26 25.39 -13.81
C PHE A 964 17.65 24.02 -14.08
N SER A 965 16.42 24.03 -14.59
CA SER A 965 15.67 22.83 -14.94
C SER A 965 16.44 21.96 -15.93
N ASN A 966 16.41 20.64 -15.73
CA ASN A 966 16.89 19.66 -16.68
C ASN A 966 15.80 19.26 -17.70
N GLU A 967 14.54 19.63 -17.44
CA GLU A 967 13.36 19.14 -18.17
C GLU A 967 12.68 20.24 -18.99
N PHE A 968 12.54 21.44 -18.41
CA PHE A 968 11.86 22.56 -19.04
C PHE A 968 12.87 23.52 -19.66
N ALA A 969 12.69 23.78 -20.95
CA ALA A 969 13.47 24.79 -21.65
C ALA A 969 13.27 26.18 -21.02
N GLN A 970 14.32 27.01 -21.10
CA GLN A 970 14.28 28.38 -20.64
C GLN A 970 13.17 29.17 -21.38
N PRO A 971 12.21 29.77 -20.66
CA PRO A 971 11.17 30.57 -21.29
C PRO A 971 11.69 31.92 -21.81
N ALA A 972 11.08 32.43 -22.88
CA ALA A 972 11.52 33.65 -23.55
C ALA A 972 11.49 34.89 -22.63
N TRP A 973 10.54 34.95 -21.69
CA TRP A 973 10.39 36.09 -20.78
C TRP A 973 11.52 36.23 -19.75
N GLN A 974 12.35 35.19 -19.52
CA GLN A 974 13.55 35.29 -18.66
C GLN A 974 14.87 35.24 -19.45
N ALA A 975 14.82 35.29 -20.78
CA ALA A 975 15.99 35.08 -21.63
C ALA A 975 17.11 36.09 -21.35
N ASP A 976 16.75 37.37 -21.31
CA ASP A 976 17.70 38.48 -21.19
C ASP A 976 18.35 38.51 -19.81
N ASP A 977 17.56 38.32 -18.74
CA ASP A 977 18.02 38.35 -17.35
C ASP A 977 18.98 37.19 -17.03
N VAL A 978 18.65 35.96 -17.46
CA VAL A 978 19.54 34.81 -17.29
C VAL A 978 20.81 34.97 -18.11
N ALA A 979 20.72 35.48 -19.35
CA ALA A 979 21.89 35.73 -20.17
C ALA A 979 22.80 36.80 -19.55
N ALA A 980 22.22 37.83 -18.92
CA ALA A 980 22.95 38.84 -18.17
C ALA A 980 23.66 38.22 -16.96
N TYR A 981 22.96 37.41 -16.16
CA TYR A 981 23.52 36.69 -15.01
C TYR A 981 24.69 35.78 -15.39
N LEU A 982 24.49 34.89 -16.36
CA LEU A 982 25.51 33.94 -16.82
C LEU A 982 26.77 34.64 -17.37
N LYS A 983 26.61 35.88 -17.84
CA LYS A 983 27.71 36.71 -18.34
C LYS A 983 28.43 37.49 -17.24
N SER A 984 27.70 38.01 -16.25
CA SER A 984 28.23 38.96 -15.26
C SER A 984 28.67 38.29 -13.94
N ALA A 985 28.05 37.17 -13.57
CA ALA A 985 28.29 36.52 -12.29
C ALA A 985 29.68 35.87 -12.20
N THR A 986 30.38 36.15 -11.11
CA THR A 986 31.68 35.53 -10.82
C THR A 986 31.52 34.36 -9.87
N GLY A 987 32.23 33.25 -10.13
CA GLY A 987 32.16 32.07 -9.27
C GLY A 987 31.02 31.11 -9.61
N LEU A 988 30.49 31.19 -10.83
CA LEU A 988 29.50 30.24 -11.34
C LEU A 988 30.00 28.79 -11.25
N PRO A 989 29.08 27.83 -11.04
CA PRO A 989 29.37 26.41 -11.11
C PRO A 989 29.98 26.01 -12.46
N LYS A 990 30.70 24.88 -12.47
CA LYS A 990 31.22 24.31 -13.73
C LYS A 990 30.04 23.95 -14.65
N ALA A 991 30.15 24.25 -15.94
CA ALA A 991 29.07 24.05 -16.91
C ALA A 991 28.48 22.63 -16.95
N ARG A 992 29.27 21.59 -16.61
CA ARG A 992 28.76 20.20 -16.54
C ARG A 992 27.77 19.94 -15.39
N MET A 993 27.71 20.84 -14.41
CA MET A 993 26.96 20.64 -13.16
C MET A 993 25.48 21.00 -13.33
N TYR A 994 25.13 21.84 -14.31
CA TYR A 994 23.77 22.37 -14.48
C TYR A 994 23.42 22.57 -15.95
N ASN A 995 22.13 22.61 -16.26
CA ASN A 995 21.63 22.84 -17.61
C ASN A 995 21.41 24.33 -17.89
N ALA A 996 22.40 25.03 -18.44
CA ALA A 996 22.32 26.48 -18.67
C ALA A 996 21.21 26.92 -19.65
N THR A 997 20.57 26.00 -20.38
CA THR A 997 19.46 26.30 -21.30
C THR A 997 18.08 25.99 -20.73
N GLY A 998 18.01 25.54 -19.47
CA GLY A 998 16.76 25.24 -18.78
C GLY A 998 16.13 26.46 -18.10
N ARG A 999 14.86 26.33 -17.69
CA ARG A 999 14.19 27.29 -16.81
C ARG A 999 15.02 27.48 -15.54
N ALA A 1000 15.55 28.68 -15.36
CA ALA A 1000 16.33 29.08 -14.21
C ALA A 1000 15.46 29.71 -13.12
N TYR A 1001 15.69 29.42 -11.84
CA TYR A 1001 14.89 29.83 -10.68
C TYR A 1001 15.80 30.01 -9.43
N PRO A 1002 15.36 30.69 -8.35
CA PRO A 1002 14.02 31.26 -8.10
C PRO A 1002 13.71 32.52 -8.92
N ASP A 1003 12.45 32.98 -8.88
CA ASP A 1003 12.03 34.23 -9.53
C ASP A 1003 12.17 35.43 -8.59
N VAL A 1004 11.85 35.22 -7.30
CA VAL A 1004 11.91 36.21 -6.22
C VAL A 1004 12.33 35.51 -4.94
N ALA A 1005 12.63 36.24 -3.87
CA ALA A 1005 12.93 35.68 -2.57
C ALA A 1005 12.25 36.43 -1.41
N ALA A 1006 12.24 35.80 -0.23
CA ALA A 1006 11.96 36.47 1.04
C ALA A 1006 12.82 35.82 2.16
N LEU A 1007 12.63 36.24 3.40
CA LEU A 1007 13.38 35.68 4.53
C LEU A 1007 13.02 34.20 4.69
N ALA A 1008 14.05 33.38 4.90
CA ALA A 1008 13.94 31.93 5.05
C ALA A 1008 15.02 31.36 5.99
N GLY A 1009 16.09 32.11 6.26
CA GLY A 1009 17.21 31.62 7.05
C GLY A 1009 17.02 31.61 8.57
N LEU A 1010 18.10 31.26 9.27
CA LEU A 1010 18.12 30.99 10.72
C LEU A 1010 18.92 32.01 11.52
N VAL A 1011 19.50 33.02 10.88
CA VAL A 1011 20.07 34.14 11.61
C VAL A 1011 18.96 34.81 12.44
N ASN A 1012 17.79 35.00 11.82
CA ASN A 1012 16.53 35.34 12.50
C ASN A 1012 15.40 34.36 12.07
N PRO A 1013 15.21 33.23 12.77
CA PRO A 1013 14.18 32.25 12.40
C PRO A 1013 12.76 32.80 12.60
N TYR A 1014 11.81 32.32 11.81
CA TYR A 1014 10.37 32.54 11.98
C TYR A 1014 9.90 31.93 13.30
N LEU A 1015 8.92 32.51 13.97
CA LEU A 1015 8.35 31.95 15.20
C LEU A 1015 7.01 31.31 14.90
N VAL A 1016 6.81 30.07 15.34
CA VAL A 1016 5.57 29.31 15.16
C VAL A 1016 5.01 28.87 16.51
N ALA A 1017 3.70 28.99 16.72
CA ALA A 1017 3.03 28.55 17.94
C ALA A 1017 2.67 27.06 17.89
N LEU A 1018 2.88 26.32 18.98
CA LEU A 1018 2.62 24.88 19.04
C LEU A 1018 1.93 24.46 20.35
N SER A 1019 1.19 23.35 20.32
CA SER A 1019 0.57 22.71 21.49
C SER A 1019 -0.43 23.61 22.25
N GLY A 1020 -1.24 24.39 21.53
CA GLY A 1020 -2.10 25.43 22.07
C GLY A 1020 -1.33 26.58 22.72
N GLY A 1021 -0.17 26.93 22.16
CA GLY A 1021 0.74 27.97 22.69
C GLY A 1021 1.57 27.56 23.92
N LYS A 1022 1.70 26.26 24.21
CA LYS A 1022 2.54 25.74 25.31
C LYS A 1022 4.01 25.61 24.94
N SER A 1023 4.34 25.67 23.65
CA SER A 1023 5.70 25.63 23.12
C SER A 1023 5.79 26.46 21.85
N PHE A 1024 6.99 26.91 21.51
CA PHE A 1024 7.25 27.70 20.31
C PHE A 1024 8.48 27.17 19.60
N ALA A 1025 8.47 27.21 18.27
CA ALA A 1025 9.58 26.80 17.44
C ALA A 1025 10.10 27.98 16.61
N GLY A 1026 11.43 28.10 16.54
CA GLY A 1026 12.09 28.95 15.56
C GLY A 1026 12.29 28.17 14.27
N VAL A 1027 11.73 28.59 13.14
CA VAL A 1027 11.71 27.85 11.87
C VAL A 1027 12.41 28.64 10.76
N GLY A 1028 13.16 27.95 9.91
CA GLY A 1028 13.63 28.45 8.62
C GLY A 1028 13.15 27.54 7.49
N GLY A 1029 13.17 28.05 6.26
CA GLY A 1029 12.63 27.38 5.08
C GLY A 1029 12.08 28.38 4.06
N THR A 1030 12.20 28.07 2.77
CA THR A 1030 11.47 28.74 1.70
C THR A 1030 9.96 28.52 1.83
N SER A 1031 9.53 27.51 2.59
CA SER A 1031 8.16 27.37 3.13
C SER A 1031 7.69 28.59 3.92
N ALA A 1032 8.57 29.33 4.60
CA ALA A 1032 8.19 30.58 5.27
C ALA A 1032 8.13 31.76 4.27
N ALA A 1033 9.01 31.73 3.26
CA ALA A 1033 9.15 32.79 2.26
C ALA A 1033 7.96 32.82 1.29
N SER A 1034 7.52 31.67 0.79
CA SER A 1034 6.40 31.55 -0.17
C SER A 1034 5.09 32.18 0.32
N PRO A 1035 4.53 31.83 1.50
CA PRO A 1035 3.30 32.42 2.02
C PRO A 1035 3.47 33.92 2.34
N THR A 1036 4.68 34.33 2.73
CA THR A 1036 5.02 35.76 2.93
C THR A 1036 4.84 36.55 1.62
N VAL A 1037 5.43 36.07 0.52
CA VAL A 1037 5.32 36.72 -0.80
C VAL A 1037 3.88 36.63 -1.32
N ALA A 1038 3.23 35.46 -1.20
CA ALA A 1038 1.87 35.26 -1.65
C ALA A 1038 0.88 36.23 -0.96
N ALA A 1039 1.01 36.43 0.35
CA ALA A 1039 0.16 37.38 1.08
C ALA A 1039 0.38 38.83 0.61
N MET A 1040 1.62 39.22 0.30
CA MET A 1040 1.90 40.53 -0.32
C MET A 1040 1.26 40.66 -1.71
N ILE A 1041 1.29 39.62 -2.54
CA ILE A 1041 0.58 39.62 -3.83
C ILE A 1041 -0.94 39.70 -3.64
N ALA A 1042 -1.49 39.06 -2.62
CA ALA A 1042 -2.91 39.18 -2.26
C ALA A 1042 -3.28 40.62 -1.87
N GLN A 1043 -2.40 41.34 -1.17
CA GLN A 1043 -2.56 42.78 -0.91
C GLN A 1043 -2.44 43.63 -2.19
N VAL A 1044 -1.54 43.29 -3.12
CA VAL A 1044 -1.48 43.97 -4.43
C VAL A 1044 -2.79 43.77 -5.21
N ASN A 1045 -3.32 42.55 -5.23
CA ASN A 1045 -4.64 42.28 -5.82
C ASN A 1045 -5.75 43.06 -5.10
N ASN A 1046 -5.69 43.19 -3.77
CA ASN A 1046 -6.63 44.01 -2.99
C ASN A 1046 -6.67 45.45 -3.51
N ASN A 1047 -5.50 46.06 -3.68
CA ASN A 1047 -5.37 47.44 -4.14
C ASN A 1047 -5.81 47.60 -5.60
N ARG A 1048 -5.46 46.64 -6.46
CA ARG A 1048 -5.90 46.62 -7.87
C ARG A 1048 -7.42 46.52 -7.98
N LEU A 1049 -8.05 45.60 -7.25
CA LEU A 1049 -9.51 45.41 -7.25
C LEU A 1049 -10.23 46.66 -6.73
N LYS A 1050 -9.73 47.28 -5.65
CA LYS A 1050 -10.25 48.58 -5.15
C LYS A 1050 -10.11 49.70 -6.19
N ALA A 1051 -9.09 49.64 -7.05
CA ALA A 1051 -8.89 50.57 -8.16
C ALA A 1051 -9.68 50.18 -9.44
N GLY A 1052 -10.54 49.16 -9.39
CA GLY A 1052 -11.32 48.67 -10.54
C GLY A 1052 -10.49 47.90 -11.58
N LYS A 1053 -9.27 47.48 -11.24
CA LYS A 1053 -8.42 46.61 -12.07
C LYS A 1053 -8.66 45.14 -11.74
N LYS A 1054 -8.30 44.23 -12.67
CA LYS A 1054 -8.36 42.78 -12.47
C LYS A 1054 -7.14 42.28 -11.67
N SER A 1055 -7.19 41.04 -11.18
CA SER A 1055 -6.06 40.40 -10.49
C SER A 1055 -4.82 40.27 -11.38
N MET A 1056 -3.68 40.02 -10.75
CA MET A 1056 -2.37 39.90 -11.41
C MET A 1056 -2.17 38.60 -12.20
N GLY A 1057 -2.88 37.52 -11.86
CA GLY A 1057 -2.73 36.21 -12.52
C GLY A 1057 -1.32 35.65 -12.47
N TRP A 1058 -0.88 35.00 -13.56
CA TRP A 1058 0.48 34.47 -13.65
C TRP A 1058 1.51 35.61 -13.68
N LEU A 1059 2.38 35.64 -12.66
CA LEU A 1059 3.19 36.81 -12.32
C LEU A 1059 4.47 36.92 -13.15
N ASN A 1060 5.05 35.82 -13.63
CA ASN A 1060 6.43 35.82 -14.11
C ASN A 1060 6.66 36.81 -15.27
N PRO A 1061 5.83 36.85 -16.34
CA PRO A 1061 6.04 37.87 -17.38
C PRO A 1061 5.92 39.31 -16.87
N PHE A 1062 5.08 39.58 -15.87
CA PHE A 1062 5.05 40.89 -15.19
C PHE A 1062 6.35 41.16 -14.44
N LEU A 1063 6.83 40.19 -13.66
CA LEU A 1063 8.05 40.31 -12.87
C LEU A 1063 9.27 40.55 -13.75
N TYR A 1064 9.49 39.76 -14.80
CA TYR A 1064 10.66 39.96 -15.66
C TYR A 1064 10.56 41.21 -16.55
N LYS A 1065 9.36 41.77 -16.74
CA LYS A 1065 9.19 43.06 -17.44
C LYS A 1065 9.42 44.29 -16.56
N THR A 1066 9.17 44.19 -15.27
CA THR A 1066 9.15 45.32 -14.31
C THR A 1066 10.14 45.19 -13.15
N GLY A 1067 10.81 44.03 -13.06
CA GLY A 1067 11.37 43.43 -11.85
C GLY A 1067 12.45 44.22 -11.17
N GLU A 1068 13.55 44.57 -11.85
CA GLU A 1068 14.68 45.25 -11.19
C GLU A 1068 14.28 46.49 -10.36
N ALA A 1069 13.20 47.20 -10.73
CA ALA A 1069 12.73 48.37 -10.00
C ALA A 1069 11.84 48.07 -8.79
N ALA A 1070 11.27 46.86 -8.67
CA ALA A 1070 10.25 46.50 -7.68
C ALA A 1070 10.78 45.67 -6.49
N PHE A 1071 12.07 45.35 -6.46
CA PHE A 1071 12.68 44.48 -5.47
C PHE A 1071 13.91 45.11 -4.80
N HIS A 1072 14.27 44.61 -3.63
CA HIS A 1072 15.56 44.79 -2.99
C HIS A 1072 16.51 43.73 -3.53
N ASP A 1073 17.40 44.17 -4.42
CA ASP A 1073 18.43 43.31 -5.03
C ASP A 1073 19.39 42.76 -3.96
N VAL A 1074 19.52 41.43 -3.91
CA VAL A 1074 20.40 40.71 -2.97
C VAL A 1074 21.64 40.28 -3.73
N THR A 1075 22.76 40.92 -3.44
CA THR A 1075 23.99 40.77 -4.25
C THR A 1075 25.11 40.00 -3.55
N THR A 1076 24.81 39.40 -2.39
CA THR A 1076 25.80 38.70 -1.57
C THR A 1076 25.29 37.33 -1.13
N GLY A 1077 26.23 36.38 -1.00
CA GLY A 1077 25.92 35.00 -0.66
C GLY A 1077 25.86 34.08 -1.88
N LYS A 1078 25.50 32.82 -1.62
CA LYS A 1078 25.31 31.78 -2.64
C LYS A 1078 24.49 30.62 -2.09
N THR A 1079 23.80 29.92 -2.98
CA THR A 1079 23.03 28.70 -2.68
C THR A 1079 23.92 27.47 -2.87
N SER A 1080 24.57 27.00 -1.81
CA SER A 1080 25.49 25.85 -1.93
C SER A 1080 25.09 24.64 -1.08
N GLY A 1081 24.04 24.75 -0.26
CA GLY A 1081 23.58 23.67 0.64
C GLY A 1081 24.65 23.23 1.63
N GLY A 1082 25.55 24.13 2.05
CA GLY A 1082 26.70 23.84 2.90
C GLY A 1082 27.93 23.27 2.18
N PHE A 1083 27.86 23.00 0.88
CA PHE A 1083 28.95 22.36 0.12
C PHE A 1083 29.75 23.33 -0.78
N THR A 1084 30.78 22.80 -1.45
CA THR A 1084 31.54 23.56 -2.46
C THR A 1084 30.74 23.74 -3.75
N GLY A 1085 30.88 24.91 -4.39
CA GLY A 1085 30.06 25.31 -5.55
C GLY A 1085 28.87 26.20 -5.14
N GLY A 1086 27.76 26.07 -5.87
CA GLY A 1086 26.52 26.84 -5.72
C GLY A 1086 26.41 28.01 -6.68
N PHE A 1087 25.20 28.55 -6.83
CA PHE A 1087 24.97 29.76 -7.62
C PHE A 1087 25.20 31.00 -6.74
N PRO A 1088 26.11 31.92 -7.12
CA PRO A 1088 26.32 33.17 -6.41
C PRO A 1088 25.16 34.15 -6.65
N ALA A 1089 24.83 34.93 -5.64
CA ALA A 1089 24.05 36.15 -5.81
C ALA A 1089 24.86 37.20 -6.60
N ALA A 1090 24.18 38.00 -7.42
CA ALA A 1090 24.80 38.99 -8.30
C ALA A 1090 23.82 40.13 -8.61
N PRO A 1091 24.29 41.33 -9.00
CA PRO A 1091 23.39 42.43 -9.35
C PRO A 1091 22.40 42.07 -10.46
N GLY A 1092 21.13 42.44 -10.25
CA GLY A 1092 20.01 42.10 -11.13
C GLY A 1092 19.36 40.77 -10.74
N TRP A 1093 18.80 40.05 -11.72
CA TRP A 1093 18.32 38.70 -11.46
C TRP A 1093 19.50 37.73 -11.30
N ASP A 1094 19.40 36.82 -10.32
CA ASP A 1094 20.36 35.73 -10.15
C ASP A 1094 19.70 34.38 -9.82
N ALA A 1095 20.42 33.30 -10.13
CA ALA A 1095 20.01 31.93 -9.81
C ALA A 1095 20.24 31.57 -8.33
N ALA A 1096 20.15 32.53 -7.41
CA ALA A 1096 20.25 32.31 -5.96
C ALA A 1096 19.02 32.88 -5.22
N THR A 1097 18.56 34.06 -5.62
CA THR A 1097 17.49 34.84 -4.99
C THR A 1097 16.52 35.46 -6.00
N GLY A 1098 16.70 35.22 -7.30
CA GLY A 1098 15.88 35.80 -8.36
C GLY A 1098 16.12 37.30 -8.46
N PHE A 1099 15.07 38.10 -8.54
CA PHE A 1099 15.18 39.57 -8.44
C PHE A 1099 15.46 40.09 -7.01
N GLY A 1100 15.60 39.19 -6.02
CA GLY A 1100 15.74 39.56 -4.61
C GLY A 1100 14.41 39.66 -3.89
N THR A 1101 14.35 40.46 -2.82
CA THR A 1101 13.19 40.49 -1.91
C THR A 1101 12.21 41.62 -2.20
N VAL A 1102 10.92 41.41 -1.92
CA VAL A 1102 9.84 42.33 -2.36
C VAL A 1102 9.95 43.71 -1.69
N ASP A 1103 9.98 44.78 -2.49
CA ASP A 1103 9.66 46.14 -2.03
C ASP A 1103 8.19 46.40 -2.34
N PHE A 1104 7.31 46.18 -1.35
CA PHE A 1104 5.87 46.18 -1.58
C PHE A 1104 5.36 47.48 -2.20
N LYS A 1105 5.90 48.63 -1.78
CA LYS A 1105 5.44 49.93 -2.29
C LYS A 1105 5.76 50.08 -3.77
N LYS A 1106 6.95 49.67 -4.20
CA LYS A 1106 7.36 49.73 -5.61
C LYS A 1106 6.61 48.69 -6.44
N LEU A 1107 6.48 47.47 -5.94
CA LEU A 1107 5.71 46.41 -6.60
C LEU A 1107 4.24 46.82 -6.80
N ASN A 1108 3.59 47.32 -5.75
CA ASN A 1108 2.21 47.80 -5.81
C ASN A 1108 2.06 49.00 -6.76
N ALA A 1109 3.00 49.94 -6.77
CA ALA A 1109 2.98 51.07 -7.70
C ALA A 1109 3.12 50.61 -9.16
N ALA A 1110 4.06 49.70 -9.45
CA ALA A 1110 4.23 49.12 -10.78
C ALA A 1110 2.98 48.34 -11.22
N ALA A 1111 2.41 47.55 -10.31
CA ALA A 1111 1.19 46.80 -10.55
C ALA A 1111 -0.03 47.71 -10.77
N LEU A 1112 -0.15 48.86 -10.09
CA LEU A 1112 -1.24 49.81 -10.35
C LEU A 1112 -1.02 50.61 -11.64
N ALA A 1113 0.23 50.83 -12.05
CA ALA A 1113 0.57 51.52 -13.28
C ALA A 1113 0.31 50.66 -14.53
N ALA A 1114 0.59 49.37 -14.46
CA ALA A 1114 0.26 48.37 -15.48
C ALA A 1114 -1.25 48.14 -15.57
#